data_AF-A0A2Z4USB2-F1
#
_entry.id   AF-A0A2Z4USB2-F1
#
_cell.length_a   1.000
_cell.length_b   1.000
_cell.length_c   1.000
_cell.angle_alpha   90.00
_cell.angle_beta   90.00
_cell.angle_gamma   90.00
#
_symmetry.space_group_name_H-M   'P 1'
#
loop_
_entity.id
_entity.type
_entity.pdbx_description
1 polymer ?
#
loop_
_entity_poly.entity_id
_entity_poly.type
_entity_poly.pdbx_seq_one_letter_code
_entity_poly.pdbx_strand_id
1 'polypeptide(L)'
;MGQMEQGFDEFLVAEPKHWLMGRTGDHINSVFNENRSAELPADVPLLPRLESSSAPDVLAFGPFPEATWFLPSYVLPARDPKFAFDVVQPGDVAADGGPFNRATLTLTLKEVLSDSVLSSVESGQLHPVPDLQPVVKLAVPITESDGSVSVHTVIGSTATVSGTSFTATFELSGSLVEAAYVHLTRRGELRLEFEPTYSGYQTTLVTSPDTGFPVHGPIFQGFQFEVFGDGGDTGGAPFEPSLIDRIGAYVFFPCTARFHRSLSLGLNFNTDDHRSRFTITAEGMTRPIIDGNDLNAFAGPRSEYRELTTLGDIVTKYPSLQRIFFGQVSGTVIAVPDAYGILVTAQGALAALDSIVDESPASLSGCRFHFTFTVGPMADPIDIARLRADVTGIPEAVGRTLHVALPSGLDSRTPSTLQGFPAGQVAFADGDGTTIQVGVDISDDRPTPAATLVNLFLQQLASPGPAPLFGTIAVRLDDVFPQPVRTQLLLNLRRTAHSGDLVTTRQPGSQPSAQAENRGPLDLKLLQCADVRDGQGPAPIVPLGGRVLEAGQTTTLQGVGSGTVVEVSRTLEVAAPLPKADMLTFLAFHTHTVQEVQHPLTVNAAGLNFEAEGVSTIKAEITLIANPGDPVPALTLSPSHTVDFVHVSLPVDSAITGLDSTVVLTVNTSSGARTVSVPHDFVDEPILVVTSSTIH
;
A
#
# COMPACT_ATOMS: atom_id res chain seq x y z
N MET A 1 -39.61 -64.68 14.61
CA MET A 1 -40.84 -64.00 15.07
C MET A 1 -41.00 -64.14 16.57
N GLY A 2 -41.41 -65.30 17.11
CA GLY A 2 -41.69 -65.45 18.56
C GLY A 2 -40.64 -64.93 19.55
N GLN A 3 -39.34 -65.06 19.26
CA GLN A 3 -38.27 -64.57 20.15
C GLN A 3 -38.04 -63.05 20.08
N MET A 4 -38.28 -62.42 18.91
CA MET A 4 -38.24 -60.96 18.81
C MET A 4 -39.49 -60.32 19.42
N GLU A 5 -40.65 -60.98 19.24
CA GLU A 5 -41.94 -60.57 19.82
C GLU A 5 -41.87 -60.59 21.35
N GLN A 6 -41.33 -61.67 21.92
CA GLN A 6 -41.12 -61.79 23.35
C GLN A 6 -40.10 -60.77 23.88
N GLY A 7 -39.02 -60.51 23.14
CA GLY A 7 -38.03 -59.49 23.52
C GLY A 7 -38.58 -58.05 23.53
N PHE A 8 -39.53 -57.75 22.65
CA PHE A 8 -40.21 -56.45 22.61
C PHE A 8 -41.18 -56.29 23.79
N ASP A 9 -41.97 -57.31 24.09
CA ASP A 9 -42.87 -57.29 25.26
C ASP A 9 -42.07 -57.23 26.58
N GLU A 10 -40.93 -57.93 26.67
CA GLU A 10 -40.02 -57.86 27.82
C GLU A 10 -39.36 -56.47 27.98
N PHE A 11 -39.02 -55.79 26.88
CA PHE A 11 -38.53 -54.40 26.89
C PHE A 11 -39.58 -53.41 27.41
N LEU A 12 -40.84 -53.54 26.96
CA LEU A 12 -41.95 -52.68 27.41
C LEU A 12 -42.26 -52.87 28.91
N VAL A 13 -42.05 -54.07 29.43
CA VAL A 13 -42.19 -54.38 30.87
C VAL A 13 -41.01 -53.79 31.68
N ALA A 14 -39.79 -53.78 31.12
CA ALA A 14 -38.59 -53.29 31.79
C ALA A 14 -38.50 -51.75 31.84
N GLU A 15 -38.94 -51.06 30.78
CA GLU A 15 -39.05 -49.59 30.74
C GLU A 15 -40.46 -49.16 30.33
N PRO A 16 -41.41 -49.05 31.28
CA PRO A 16 -42.77 -48.62 30.97
C PRO A 16 -42.78 -47.13 30.60
N LYS A 17 -42.60 -46.86 29.30
CA LYS A 17 -42.79 -45.55 28.70
C LYS A 17 -44.25 -45.45 28.25
N HIS A 18 -44.96 -44.48 28.80
CA HIS A 18 -46.41 -44.25 28.58
C HIS A 18 -46.79 -43.92 27.12
N TRP A 19 -45.80 -43.79 26.24
CA TRP A 19 -45.94 -43.46 24.82
C TRP A 19 -45.56 -44.63 23.88
N LEU A 20 -45.15 -45.79 24.40
CA LEU A 20 -44.81 -46.99 23.62
C LEU A 20 -45.90 -48.06 23.78
N MET A 21 -46.40 -48.59 22.66
CA MET A 21 -47.48 -49.59 22.64
C MET A 21 -46.96 -51.03 22.49
N GLY A 22 -47.48 -51.93 23.31
CA GLY A 22 -47.52 -53.36 23.02
C GLY A 22 -48.68 -53.71 22.09
N ARG A 23 -48.55 -54.84 21.38
CA ARG A 23 -49.47 -55.28 20.29
C ARG A 23 -50.94 -55.42 20.69
N THR A 24 -51.26 -55.54 21.99
CA THR A 24 -52.63 -55.74 22.47
C THR A 24 -53.40 -54.44 22.67
N GLY A 25 -52.78 -53.26 22.54
CA GLY A 25 -53.51 -51.98 22.58
C GLY A 25 -54.09 -51.60 23.94
N ASP A 26 -53.73 -52.30 25.02
CA ASP A 26 -54.37 -52.17 26.33
C ASP A 26 -54.00 -50.86 27.09
N HIS A 27 -53.03 -50.09 26.61
CA HIS A 27 -52.57 -48.84 27.25
C HIS A 27 -53.04 -47.54 26.60
N ILE A 28 -53.94 -47.59 25.61
CA ILE A 28 -54.38 -46.40 24.88
C ILE A 28 -55.10 -45.38 25.79
N ASN A 29 -55.78 -45.78 26.86
CA ASN A 29 -56.61 -44.83 27.63
C ASN A 29 -55.85 -43.74 28.40
N SER A 30 -54.52 -43.78 28.52
CA SER A 30 -53.73 -42.76 29.24
C SER A 30 -53.18 -41.63 28.36
N VAL A 31 -53.33 -41.70 27.03
CA VAL A 31 -52.78 -40.70 26.08
C VAL A 31 -53.88 -39.90 25.37
N PHE A 32 -55.14 -40.25 25.63
CA PHE A 32 -56.31 -39.65 24.99
C PHE A 32 -57.10 -38.86 26.02
N ASN A 33 -57.49 -37.64 25.67
CA ASN A 33 -58.44 -36.88 26.47
C ASN A 33 -59.85 -37.51 26.39
N GLU A 34 -60.82 -36.96 27.12
CA GLU A 34 -62.21 -37.44 27.14
C GLU A 34 -62.87 -37.50 25.75
N ASN A 35 -62.30 -36.80 24.75
CA ASN A 35 -62.77 -36.75 23.37
C ASN A 35 -62.08 -37.75 22.42
N ARG A 36 -61.23 -38.65 22.95
CA ARG A 36 -60.44 -39.60 22.13
C ARG A 36 -59.54 -38.92 21.07
N SER A 37 -59.04 -37.73 21.35
CA SER A 37 -57.89 -37.16 20.63
C SER A 37 -56.61 -37.40 21.42
N ALA A 38 -55.56 -37.87 20.75
CA ALA A 38 -54.23 -37.93 21.33
C ALA A 38 -53.70 -36.49 21.48
N GLU A 39 -53.64 -35.98 22.71
CA GLU A 39 -53.05 -34.67 23.00
C GLU A 39 -51.60 -34.88 23.44
N LEU A 40 -50.68 -34.18 22.79
CA LEU A 40 -49.32 -34.05 23.30
C LEU A 40 -49.36 -33.40 24.69
N PRO A 41 -48.43 -33.75 25.60
CA PRO A 41 -48.16 -32.93 26.77
C PRO A 41 -47.99 -31.46 26.33
N ALA A 42 -48.59 -30.51 27.06
CA ALA A 42 -48.64 -29.10 26.67
C ALA A 42 -47.25 -28.44 26.51
N ASP A 43 -46.21 -29.08 27.03
CA ASP A 43 -44.80 -28.69 26.99
C ASP A 43 -44.01 -29.29 25.82
N VAL A 44 -44.61 -30.13 24.98
CA VAL A 44 -43.91 -30.83 23.89
C VAL A 44 -44.24 -30.21 22.53
N PRO A 45 -43.26 -29.58 21.84
CA PRO A 45 -43.49 -29.08 20.48
C PRO A 45 -43.69 -30.23 19.49
N LEU A 46 -44.80 -30.21 18.75
CA LEU A 46 -45.04 -31.12 17.63
C LEU A 46 -44.12 -30.73 16.48
N LEU A 47 -43.12 -31.57 16.18
CA LEU A 47 -42.16 -31.29 15.11
C LEU A 47 -42.60 -31.92 13.78
N PRO A 48 -42.29 -31.28 12.65
CA PRO A 48 -42.71 -31.75 11.33
C PRO A 48 -42.12 -33.14 10.98
N ARG A 49 -42.84 -33.88 10.13
CA ARG A 49 -42.35 -35.12 9.50
C ARG A 49 -41.16 -34.80 8.59
N LEU A 50 -40.14 -35.64 8.63
CA LEU A 50 -38.90 -35.53 7.84
C LEU A 50 -39.10 -35.68 6.33
N GLU A 51 -40.31 -36.04 5.91
CA GLU A 51 -40.65 -36.36 4.53
C GLU A 51 -41.84 -35.49 4.12
N SER A 52 -41.62 -34.45 3.32
CA SER A 52 -42.61 -33.89 2.36
C SER A 52 -42.27 -32.50 1.81
N SER A 53 -41.20 -31.85 2.26
CA SER A 53 -40.87 -30.53 1.73
C SER A 53 -40.07 -30.60 0.43
N SER A 54 -40.58 -29.98 -0.63
CA SER A 54 -39.85 -29.72 -1.88
C SER A 54 -38.70 -28.71 -1.71
N ALA A 55 -38.58 -28.07 -0.54
CA ALA A 55 -37.53 -27.12 -0.21
C ALA A 55 -36.71 -27.60 1.01
N PRO A 56 -35.38 -27.74 0.91
CA PRO A 56 -34.55 -28.36 1.95
C PRO A 56 -34.48 -27.59 3.28
N ASP A 57 -34.93 -26.33 3.30
CA ASP A 57 -34.88 -25.43 4.47
C ASP A 57 -36.25 -25.20 5.14
N VAL A 58 -37.34 -25.60 4.47
CA VAL A 58 -38.71 -25.43 4.96
C VAL A 58 -39.21 -26.78 5.44
N LEU A 59 -39.78 -26.81 6.65
CA LEU A 59 -40.46 -27.98 7.15
C LEU A 59 -41.96 -27.65 7.20
N ALA A 60 -42.67 -27.98 6.12
CA ALA A 60 -44.10 -27.72 5.99
C ALA A 60 -44.93 -28.73 6.79
N PHE A 61 -46.09 -28.28 7.27
CA PHE A 61 -46.99 -29.05 8.11
C PHE A 61 -48.14 -29.68 7.33
N GLY A 62 -48.58 -30.87 7.80
CA GLY A 62 -49.98 -31.34 7.69
C GLY A 62 -50.94 -30.43 8.49
N PRO A 63 -52.14 -30.87 8.92
CA PRO A 63 -53.41 -30.11 8.91
C PRO A 63 -53.54 -28.77 9.68
N PHE A 64 -52.47 -28.21 10.26
CA PHE A 64 -52.44 -26.90 10.93
C PHE A 64 -51.77 -25.85 10.03
N PRO A 65 -52.53 -24.98 9.34
CA PRO A 65 -52.01 -24.06 8.32
C PRO A 65 -51.24 -22.84 8.86
N GLU A 66 -51.08 -22.67 10.17
CA GLU A 66 -50.66 -21.38 10.76
C GLU A 66 -49.17 -21.28 11.15
N ALA A 67 -48.41 -22.38 11.20
CA ALA A 67 -47.01 -22.39 11.65
C ALA A 67 -46.08 -23.06 10.61
N THR A 68 -45.05 -22.33 10.16
CA THR A 68 -44.01 -22.84 9.26
C THR A 68 -42.68 -22.94 10.01
N TRP A 69 -42.14 -24.15 10.15
CA TRP A 69 -40.86 -24.38 10.79
C TRP A 69 -39.72 -24.31 9.77
N PHE A 70 -38.58 -23.75 10.15
CA PHE A 70 -37.42 -23.66 9.24
C PHE A 70 -36.10 -24.03 9.91
N LEU A 71 -35.16 -24.50 9.09
CA LEU A 71 -33.76 -24.67 9.48
C LEU A 71 -32.97 -23.40 9.15
N PRO A 72 -32.18 -22.87 10.09
CA PRO A 72 -31.37 -21.69 9.82
C PRO A 72 -30.31 -21.98 8.76
N SER A 73 -30.14 -21.04 7.84
CA SER A 73 -28.95 -20.96 7.00
C SER A 73 -27.94 -20.02 7.65
N TYR A 74 -26.66 -20.20 7.34
CA TYR A 74 -25.59 -19.38 7.92
C TYR A 74 -24.78 -18.70 6.84
N VAL A 75 -24.45 -17.44 7.07
CA VAL A 75 -23.55 -16.65 6.24
C VAL A 75 -22.46 -16.01 7.07
N LEU A 76 -21.37 -15.68 6.40
CA LEU A 76 -20.30 -14.87 6.98
C LEU A 76 -20.67 -13.38 6.84
N PRO A 77 -20.50 -12.57 7.88
CA PRO A 77 -20.65 -11.13 7.75
C PRO A 77 -19.54 -10.57 6.84
N ALA A 78 -19.87 -9.59 6.00
CA ALA A 78 -18.91 -8.97 5.08
C ALA A 78 -17.68 -8.36 5.78
N ARG A 79 -17.90 -7.86 7.01
CA ARG A 79 -16.83 -7.46 7.93
C ARG A 79 -17.06 -8.17 9.24
N ASP A 80 -16.11 -9.00 9.62
CA ASP A 80 -16.17 -9.73 10.88
C ASP A 80 -15.26 -9.08 11.92
N PRO A 81 -15.78 -8.23 12.83
CA PRO A 81 -14.97 -7.60 13.85
C PRO A 81 -14.40 -8.58 14.89
N LYS A 82 -14.86 -9.84 14.90
CA LYS A 82 -14.35 -10.91 15.78
C LYS A 82 -13.47 -11.92 15.05
N PHE A 83 -13.35 -11.84 13.73
CA PHE A 83 -12.42 -12.70 13.01
C PHE A 83 -11.00 -12.54 13.56
N ALA A 84 -10.35 -13.65 13.83
CA ALA A 84 -8.94 -13.72 14.22
C ALA A 84 -8.36 -15.08 13.83
N PHE A 85 -7.11 -15.10 13.36
CA PHE A 85 -6.32 -16.31 13.15
C PHE A 85 -5.01 -16.14 13.91
N ASP A 86 -5.01 -16.59 15.16
CA ASP A 86 -3.93 -16.34 16.11
C ASP A 86 -3.05 -17.59 16.25
N VAL A 87 -1.84 -17.52 15.69
CA VAL A 87 -0.85 -18.60 15.74
C VAL A 87 0.07 -18.40 16.95
N VAL A 88 0.41 -19.48 17.64
CA VAL A 88 1.39 -19.54 18.72
C VAL A 88 2.44 -20.60 18.39
N GLN A 89 3.71 -20.23 18.55
CA GLN A 89 4.85 -21.13 18.48
C GLN A 89 5.45 -21.34 19.87
N PRO A 90 5.06 -22.43 20.57
CA PRO A 90 5.48 -22.68 21.95
C PRO A 90 6.94 -23.17 22.09
N GLY A 91 7.70 -23.27 20.99
CA GLY A 91 9.07 -23.82 20.97
C GLY A 91 9.15 -25.34 20.81
N ASP A 92 8.00 -26.01 20.67
CA ASP A 92 7.90 -27.42 20.29
C ASP A 92 8.39 -27.64 18.85
N VAL A 93 8.97 -28.80 18.55
CA VAL A 93 9.48 -29.15 17.21
C VAL A 93 8.62 -30.28 16.62
N ALA A 94 8.16 -30.10 15.38
CA ALA A 94 7.41 -31.09 14.62
C ALA A 94 8.30 -32.25 14.14
N ALA A 95 7.68 -33.32 13.63
CA ALA A 95 8.39 -34.55 13.23
C ALA A 95 9.40 -34.35 12.07
N ASP A 96 9.21 -33.30 11.28
CA ASP A 96 10.08 -32.88 10.17
C ASP A 96 11.21 -31.93 10.61
N GLY A 97 11.28 -31.58 11.89
CA GLY A 97 12.27 -30.65 12.44
C GLY A 97 11.87 -29.17 12.39
N GLY A 98 10.68 -28.84 11.87
CA GLY A 98 10.12 -27.47 11.88
C GLY A 98 9.46 -27.09 13.22
N PRO A 99 9.07 -25.82 13.43
CA PRO A 99 8.33 -25.42 14.62
C PRO A 99 6.91 -26.02 14.62
N PHE A 100 6.46 -26.52 15.77
CA PHE A 100 5.10 -27.03 15.91
C PHE A 100 4.13 -25.88 16.21
N ASN A 101 3.39 -25.45 15.20
CA ASN A 101 2.41 -24.36 15.31
C ASN A 101 1.12 -24.81 16.01
N ARG A 102 0.55 -23.94 16.85
CA ARG A 102 -0.84 -24.04 17.33
C ARG A 102 -1.59 -22.78 16.89
N ALA A 103 -2.85 -22.88 16.52
CA ALA A 103 -3.60 -21.69 16.14
C ALA A 103 -5.05 -21.73 16.61
N THR A 104 -5.57 -20.56 16.97
CA THR A 104 -6.98 -20.35 17.25
C THR A 104 -7.58 -19.59 16.07
N LEU A 105 -8.51 -20.23 15.34
CA LEU A 105 -9.33 -19.58 14.31
C LEU A 105 -10.68 -19.19 14.92
N THR A 106 -11.00 -17.91 14.91
CA THR A 106 -12.27 -17.37 15.39
C THR A 106 -13.02 -16.72 14.22
N LEU A 107 -14.32 -17.01 14.09
CA LEU A 107 -15.19 -16.44 13.07
C LEU A 107 -16.62 -16.25 13.57
N THR A 108 -17.30 -15.23 13.07
CA THR A 108 -18.70 -14.94 13.37
C THR A 108 -19.58 -15.51 12.26
N LEU A 109 -20.65 -16.20 12.67
CA LEU A 109 -21.69 -16.71 11.80
C LEU A 109 -22.98 -15.99 12.11
N LYS A 110 -23.65 -15.55 11.05
CA LYS A 110 -24.98 -14.94 11.14
C LYS A 110 -26.00 -15.88 10.52
N GLU A 111 -27.02 -16.18 11.28
CA GLU A 111 -28.20 -16.86 10.79
C GLU A 111 -28.99 -15.95 9.83
N VAL A 112 -29.40 -16.53 8.71
CA VAL A 112 -30.22 -15.91 7.69
C VAL A 112 -31.32 -16.87 7.27
N LEU A 113 -32.46 -16.30 6.88
CA LEU A 113 -33.56 -17.02 6.26
C LEU A 113 -33.25 -17.17 4.78
N SER A 114 -33.38 -18.38 4.24
CA SER A 114 -33.23 -18.59 2.80
C SER A 114 -34.43 -18.07 2.04
N ASP A 115 -34.25 -17.74 0.75
CA ASP A 115 -35.34 -17.26 -0.11
C ASP A 115 -36.48 -18.29 -0.18
N SER A 116 -36.18 -19.59 -0.12
CA SER A 116 -37.19 -20.64 -0.04
C SER A 116 -38.05 -20.52 1.22
N VAL A 117 -37.44 -20.22 2.38
CA VAL A 117 -38.19 -20.00 3.63
C VAL A 117 -39.04 -18.75 3.52
N LEU A 118 -38.48 -17.63 3.02
CA LEU A 118 -39.21 -16.38 2.83
C LEU A 118 -40.38 -16.52 1.85
N SER A 119 -40.22 -17.30 0.79
CA SER A 119 -41.26 -17.54 -0.23
C SER A 119 -42.37 -18.50 0.23
N SER A 120 -42.11 -19.30 1.27
CA SER A 120 -43.07 -20.29 1.79
C SER A 120 -44.15 -19.68 2.71
N VAL A 121 -44.03 -18.39 3.03
CA VAL A 121 -44.93 -17.71 3.96
C VAL A 121 -45.94 -16.86 3.21
N GLU A 122 -47.10 -17.42 2.87
CA GLU A 122 -48.21 -16.63 2.32
C GLU A 122 -49.07 -15.95 3.42
N SER A 123 -49.12 -16.49 4.65
CA SER A 123 -49.84 -15.87 5.79
C SER A 123 -49.53 -16.41 7.20
N GLY A 124 -48.52 -17.28 7.38
CA GLY A 124 -48.22 -17.97 8.65
C GLY A 124 -47.10 -17.33 9.48
N GLN A 125 -46.97 -17.74 10.75
CA GLN A 125 -45.81 -17.38 11.57
C GLN A 125 -44.62 -18.33 11.29
N LEU A 126 -43.43 -17.75 11.13
CA LEU A 126 -42.18 -18.50 11.01
C LEU A 126 -41.65 -18.86 12.40
N HIS A 127 -41.35 -20.14 12.60
CA HIS A 127 -40.76 -20.65 13.85
C HIS A 127 -39.42 -21.32 13.57
N PRO A 128 -38.31 -20.89 14.20
CA PRO A 128 -37.06 -21.64 14.12
C PRO A 128 -37.23 -22.97 14.85
N VAL A 129 -36.63 -24.04 14.34
CA VAL A 129 -36.63 -25.34 15.04
C VAL A 129 -36.04 -25.16 16.46
N PRO A 130 -36.76 -25.59 17.52
CA PRO A 130 -36.31 -25.40 18.90
C PRO A 130 -35.12 -26.30 19.22
N ASP A 131 -34.29 -25.86 20.18
CA ASP A 131 -33.14 -26.61 20.71
C ASP A 131 -32.13 -27.08 19.65
N LEU A 132 -32.04 -26.37 18.52
CA LEU A 132 -31.05 -26.64 17.50
C LEU A 132 -29.65 -26.35 18.05
N GLN A 133 -28.89 -27.39 18.35
CA GLN A 133 -27.48 -27.27 18.75
C GLN A 133 -26.60 -27.54 17.53
N PRO A 134 -26.09 -26.51 16.83
CA PRO A 134 -25.20 -26.72 15.70
C PRO A 134 -23.84 -27.20 16.21
N VAL A 135 -23.49 -28.45 15.92
CA VAL A 135 -22.08 -28.86 15.94
C VAL A 135 -21.44 -28.29 14.69
N VAL A 136 -20.48 -27.38 14.89
CA VAL A 136 -19.75 -26.75 13.78
C VAL A 136 -18.37 -27.40 13.66
N LYS A 137 -18.05 -27.93 12.49
CA LYS A 137 -16.74 -28.50 12.17
C LYS A 137 -16.07 -27.67 11.09
N LEU A 138 -14.77 -27.43 11.23
CA LEU A 138 -13.93 -26.88 10.17
C LEU A 138 -13.33 -28.03 9.38
N ALA A 139 -13.64 -28.11 8.08
CA ALA A 139 -13.00 -29.04 7.17
C ALA A 139 -11.81 -28.34 6.48
N VAL A 140 -10.62 -28.85 6.76
CA VAL A 140 -9.33 -28.36 6.26
C VAL A 140 -8.75 -29.38 5.28
N PRO A 141 -8.69 -29.06 3.98
CA PRO A 141 -8.00 -29.92 3.02
C PRO A 141 -6.48 -29.82 3.21
N ILE A 142 -5.79 -30.97 3.19
CA ILE A 142 -4.33 -31.09 3.28
C ILE A 142 -3.85 -31.87 2.06
N THR A 143 -2.82 -31.35 1.38
CA THR A 143 -2.13 -32.09 0.32
C THR A 143 -1.07 -32.99 0.96
N GLU A 144 -1.25 -34.30 0.87
CA GLU A 144 -0.34 -35.31 1.38
C GLU A 144 0.93 -35.42 0.52
N SER A 145 1.95 -36.09 1.05
CA SER A 145 3.24 -36.27 0.37
C SER A 145 3.17 -36.99 -0.99
N ASP A 146 2.11 -37.77 -1.23
CA ASP A 146 1.85 -38.45 -2.50
C ASP A 146 1.06 -37.58 -3.51
N GLY A 147 0.73 -36.34 -3.13
CA GLY A 147 -0.06 -35.40 -3.92
C GLY A 147 -1.57 -35.58 -3.81
N SER A 148 -2.06 -36.54 -3.02
CA SER A 148 -3.49 -36.69 -2.73
C SER A 148 -3.98 -35.60 -1.77
N VAL A 149 -5.29 -35.31 -1.80
CA VAL A 149 -5.91 -34.34 -0.88
C VAL A 149 -6.78 -35.08 0.13
N SER A 150 -6.40 -35.00 1.41
CA SER A 150 -7.18 -35.50 2.56
C SER A 150 -7.94 -34.35 3.22
N VAL A 151 -9.16 -34.58 3.71
CA VAL A 151 -9.93 -33.56 4.44
C VAL A 151 -9.93 -33.92 5.92
N HIS A 152 -9.37 -33.02 6.74
CA HIS A 152 -9.36 -33.15 8.19
C HIS A 152 -10.43 -32.26 8.82
N THR A 153 -11.21 -32.81 9.74
CA THR A 153 -12.29 -32.08 10.41
C THR A 153 -11.91 -31.72 11.85
N VAL A 154 -12.07 -30.45 12.23
CA VAL A 154 -11.84 -29.93 13.58
C VAL A 154 -13.16 -29.44 14.17
N ILE A 155 -13.56 -29.97 15.32
CA ILE A 155 -14.79 -29.53 16.01
C ILE A 155 -14.53 -28.18 16.66
N GLY A 156 -15.37 -27.19 16.36
CA GLY A 156 -15.33 -25.86 16.96
C GLY A 156 -16.20 -25.75 18.21
N SER A 157 -15.85 -24.81 19.07
CA SER A 157 -16.71 -24.34 20.15
C SER A 157 -17.55 -23.15 19.66
N THR A 158 -18.79 -23.04 20.12
CA THR A 158 -19.70 -21.94 19.72
C THR A 158 -20.13 -21.11 20.91
N ALA A 159 -20.16 -19.79 20.76
CA ALA A 159 -20.66 -18.85 21.76
C ALA A 159 -21.63 -17.84 21.13
N THR A 160 -22.83 -17.69 21.70
CA THR A 160 -23.82 -16.73 21.21
C THR A 160 -23.34 -15.30 21.42
N VAL A 161 -23.37 -14.49 20.36
CA VAL A 161 -22.98 -13.07 20.39
C VAL A 161 -24.20 -12.18 20.61
N SER A 162 -25.24 -12.39 19.80
CA SER A 162 -26.50 -11.67 19.89
C SER A 162 -27.55 -12.39 19.05
N GLY A 163 -28.76 -12.61 19.58
CA GLY A 163 -29.91 -13.18 18.86
C GLY A 163 -29.54 -14.27 17.85
N THR A 164 -29.44 -13.88 16.57
CA THR A 164 -29.17 -14.71 15.40
C THR A 164 -27.68 -14.80 14.98
N SER A 165 -26.74 -14.45 15.84
CA SER A 165 -25.30 -14.49 15.54
C SER A 165 -24.51 -15.16 16.65
N PHE A 166 -23.55 -15.99 16.27
CA PHE A 166 -22.66 -16.69 17.18
C PHE A 166 -21.23 -16.71 16.64
N THR A 167 -20.26 -16.81 17.55
CA THR A 167 -18.85 -17.00 17.23
C THR A 167 -18.55 -18.50 17.25
N ALA A 168 -17.83 -19.00 16.25
CA ALA A 168 -17.23 -20.32 16.25
C ALA A 168 -15.71 -20.19 16.40
N THR A 169 -15.12 -20.97 17.29
CA THR A 169 -13.68 -20.97 17.59
C THR A 169 -13.11 -22.38 17.43
N PHE A 170 -12.04 -22.51 16.64
CA PHE A 170 -11.39 -23.76 16.30
C PHE A 170 -9.93 -23.75 16.75
N GLU A 171 -9.52 -24.82 17.44
CA GLU A 171 -8.14 -25.03 17.86
C GLU A 171 -7.44 -25.95 16.85
N LEU A 172 -6.40 -25.43 16.20
CA LEU A 172 -5.62 -26.09 15.15
C LEU A 172 -4.20 -26.39 15.66
N SER A 173 -3.57 -27.43 15.12
CA SER A 173 -2.20 -27.78 15.47
C SER A 173 -1.44 -28.43 14.32
N GLY A 174 -0.12 -28.24 14.28
CA GLY A 174 0.77 -28.78 13.25
C GLY A 174 0.40 -28.33 11.84
N SER A 175 0.41 -29.27 10.89
CA SER A 175 0.13 -29.02 9.47
C SER A 175 -1.27 -28.44 9.18
N LEU A 176 -2.23 -28.62 10.10
CA LEU A 176 -3.56 -28.00 9.97
C LEU A 176 -3.48 -26.47 10.05
N VAL A 177 -2.54 -25.91 10.81
CA VAL A 177 -2.36 -24.46 10.92
C VAL A 177 -1.91 -23.89 9.57
N GLU A 178 -0.89 -24.50 8.97
CA GLU A 178 -0.35 -24.09 7.68
C GLU A 178 -1.38 -24.23 6.56
N ALA A 179 -2.07 -25.38 6.51
CA ALA A 179 -3.14 -25.62 5.55
C ALA A 179 -4.26 -24.59 5.71
N ALA A 180 -4.76 -24.38 6.93
CA ALA A 180 -5.81 -23.39 7.18
C ALA A 180 -5.38 -21.98 6.75
N TYR A 181 -4.16 -21.54 7.09
CA TYR A 181 -3.64 -20.26 6.65
C TYR A 181 -3.61 -20.14 5.11
N VAL A 182 -3.08 -21.15 4.41
CA VAL A 182 -3.02 -21.16 2.94
C VAL A 182 -4.41 -21.14 2.30
N HIS A 183 -5.37 -21.86 2.87
CA HIS A 183 -6.73 -21.87 2.34
C HIS A 183 -7.48 -20.56 2.63
N LEU A 184 -7.27 -19.92 3.78
CA LEU A 184 -7.86 -18.60 4.08
C LEU A 184 -7.28 -17.48 3.20
N THR A 185 -6.02 -17.62 2.78
CA THR A 185 -5.27 -16.53 2.11
C THR A 185 -5.00 -16.74 0.62
N ARG A 186 -4.99 -17.98 0.11
CA ARG A 186 -4.55 -18.29 -1.27
C ARG A 186 -5.44 -19.24 -2.06
N ARG A 187 -5.99 -20.30 -1.44
CA ARG A 187 -6.73 -21.35 -2.17
C ARG A 187 -8.27 -21.28 -2.04
N GLY A 188 -8.79 -20.87 -0.89
CA GLY A 188 -10.23 -20.71 -0.66
C GLY A 188 -11.03 -22.00 -0.47
N GLU A 189 -10.38 -23.12 -0.16
CA GLU A 189 -11.04 -24.45 -0.12
C GLU A 189 -11.51 -24.86 1.29
N LEU A 190 -11.36 -24.01 2.30
CA LEU A 190 -11.91 -24.27 3.64
C LEU A 190 -13.43 -24.21 3.61
N ARG A 191 -14.06 -25.10 4.39
CA ARG A 191 -15.51 -25.10 4.58
C ARG A 191 -15.88 -25.39 6.03
N LEU A 192 -17.01 -24.84 6.45
CA LEU A 192 -17.66 -25.16 7.71
C LEU A 192 -18.74 -26.20 7.46
N GLU A 193 -18.71 -27.28 8.19
CA GLU A 193 -19.72 -28.34 8.18
C GLU A 193 -20.57 -28.22 9.44
N PHE A 194 -21.87 -28.03 9.25
CA PHE A 194 -22.85 -27.94 10.32
C PHE A 194 -23.60 -29.26 10.38
N GLU A 195 -23.64 -29.83 11.58
CA GLU A 195 -24.44 -31.00 11.89
C GLU A 195 -25.48 -30.64 12.95
N PRO A 196 -26.49 -29.81 12.62
CA PRO A 196 -27.53 -29.53 13.57
C PRO A 196 -28.35 -30.79 13.81
N THR A 197 -28.56 -31.08 15.08
CA THR A 197 -29.42 -32.16 15.53
C THR A 197 -30.58 -31.57 16.31
N TYR A 198 -31.79 -32.00 15.98
CA TYR A 198 -32.95 -31.74 16.85
C TYR A 198 -33.59 -33.07 17.22
N SER A 199 -34.15 -33.10 18.43
CA SER A 199 -34.95 -34.21 18.90
C SER A 199 -36.36 -33.73 19.16
N GLY A 200 -37.35 -34.49 18.71
CA GLY A 200 -38.73 -34.23 19.06
C GLY A 200 -39.62 -35.41 18.71
N TYR A 201 -40.92 -35.19 18.81
CA TYR A 201 -41.90 -36.24 18.60
C TYR A 201 -42.49 -36.14 17.20
N GLN A 202 -42.44 -37.25 16.48
CA GLN A 202 -43.10 -37.40 15.18
C GLN A 202 -44.39 -38.19 15.32
N THR A 203 -45.41 -37.77 14.60
CA THR A 203 -46.62 -38.55 14.39
C THR A 203 -46.40 -39.54 13.25
N THR A 204 -46.61 -40.83 13.53
CA THR A 204 -46.74 -41.81 12.46
C THR A 204 -48.11 -42.49 12.46
N LEU A 205 -48.57 -42.82 11.27
CA LEU A 205 -49.76 -43.63 11.07
C LEU A 205 -49.34 -45.09 11.20
N VAL A 206 -49.94 -45.83 12.14
CA VAL A 206 -49.63 -47.25 12.31
C VAL A 206 -50.33 -48.04 11.22
N THR A 207 -49.64 -48.33 10.11
CA THR A 207 -50.18 -49.14 9.02
C THR A 207 -49.51 -50.52 8.98
N SER A 208 -49.89 -51.42 9.90
CA SER A 208 -49.42 -52.82 9.98
C SER A 208 -47.89 -53.00 10.21
N PRO A 209 -47.43 -54.02 10.95
CA PRO A 209 -45.99 -54.27 11.10
C PRO A 209 -45.38 -54.68 9.76
N ASP A 210 -44.38 -53.91 9.30
CA ASP A 210 -43.50 -54.34 8.22
C ASP A 210 -42.50 -55.38 8.73
N THR A 211 -42.17 -56.37 7.89
CA THR A 211 -41.32 -57.52 8.27
C THR A 211 -40.00 -57.56 7.50
N GLY A 212 -39.59 -56.47 6.85
CA GLY A 212 -38.32 -56.38 6.14
C GLY A 212 -37.25 -55.60 6.90
N PHE A 213 -36.26 -56.29 7.48
CA PHE A 213 -34.87 -55.78 7.55
C PHE A 213 -33.90 -56.94 7.88
N PRO A 214 -32.66 -56.97 7.33
CA PRO A 214 -31.68 -58.00 7.62
C PRO A 214 -30.90 -57.74 8.90
N VAL A 215 -30.60 -58.85 9.57
CA VAL A 215 -29.92 -59.03 10.84
C VAL A 215 -28.42 -58.79 10.71
N HIS A 216 -27.78 -57.90 11.48
CA HIS A 216 -26.42 -58.07 12.03
C HIS A 216 -26.10 -57.11 13.20
N GLY A 217 -25.83 -57.65 14.40
CA GLY A 217 -25.00 -57.02 15.45
C GLY A 217 -25.70 -56.57 16.75
N PRO A 218 -25.12 -56.82 17.96
CA PRO A 218 -25.77 -56.55 19.24
C PRO A 218 -25.44 -55.14 19.75
N ILE A 219 -26.13 -54.13 19.22
CA ILE A 219 -26.29 -52.84 19.89
C ILE A 219 -27.77 -52.48 19.72
N PHE A 220 -28.52 -52.45 20.81
CA PHE A 220 -29.91 -52.01 20.80
C PHE A 220 -29.92 -50.48 20.58
N GLN A 221 -29.80 -50.05 19.33
CA GLN A 221 -30.15 -48.71 18.89
C GLN A 221 -31.67 -48.70 18.72
N GLY A 222 -32.34 -47.64 19.19
CA GLY A 222 -33.80 -47.52 19.16
C GLY A 222 -34.39 -47.81 17.77
N PHE A 223 -35.67 -48.18 17.75
CA PHE A 223 -36.44 -48.54 16.56
C PHE A 223 -36.03 -47.74 15.32
N GLN A 224 -35.38 -48.43 14.37
CA GLN A 224 -35.36 -47.98 12.99
C GLN A 224 -36.75 -48.32 12.43
N PHE A 225 -37.62 -47.32 12.38
CA PHE A 225 -38.79 -47.40 11.51
C PHE A 225 -38.26 -47.16 10.09
N GLU A 226 -38.16 -48.21 9.27
CA GLU A 226 -38.11 -47.99 7.82
C GLU A 226 -39.46 -47.36 7.46
N VAL A 227 -39.42 -46.10 7.04
CA VAL A 227 -40.60 -45.47 6.47
C VAL A 227 -40.81 -46.12 5.11
N PHE A 228 -41.93 -46.82 4.94
CA PHE A 228 -42.39 -47.22 3.61
C PHE A 228 -42.50 -45.97 2.74
N GLY A 229 -41.64 -45.86 1.73
CA GLY A 229 -41.64 -44.75 0.80
C GLY A 229 -40.28 -44.60 0.13
N ASP A 230 -40.01 -45.44 -0.85
CA ASP A 230 -38.95 -45.30 -1.83
C ASP A 230 -39.15 -44.07 -2.72
N GLY A 231 -39.20 -42.86 -2.15
CA GLY A 231 -39.00 -41.58 -2.87
C GLY A 231 -39.76 -41.39 -4.18
N GLY A 232 -40.86 -42.12 -4.38
CA GLY A 232 -41.61 -42.16 -5.62
C GLY A 232 -42.69 -41.11 -5.58
N ASP A 233 -42.59 -40.14 -6.48
CA ASP A 233 -43.63 -39.18 -6.85
C ASP A 233 -44.88 -39.93 -7.38
N THR A 234 -45.63 -40.59 -6.50
CA THR A 234 -46.97 -41.07 -6.83
C THR A 234 -47.92 -39.92 -6.59
N GLY A 235 -48.30 -39.22 -7.66
CA GLY A 235 -49.37 -38.23 -7.72
C GLY A 235 -50.77 -38.81 -7.43
N GLY A 236 -50.89 -39.60 -6.36
CA GLY A 236 -52.13 -40.11 -5.81
C GLY A 236 -52.74 -39.08 -4.86
N ALA A 237 -54.05 -38.86 -5.01
CA ALA A 237 -54.85 -37.94 -4.20
C ALA A 237 -54.61 -38.11 -2.68
N PRO A 238 -54.79 -37.04 -1.88
CA PRO A 238 -54.75 -37.15 -0.42
C PRO A 238 -55.71 -38.25 0.04
N PHE A 239 -55.20 -39.14 0.89
CA PHE A 239 -55.90 -40.32 1.41
C PHE A 239 -57.37 -40.03 1.75
N GLU A 240 -58.27 -40.93 1.32
CA GLU A 240 -59.70 -40.87 1.68
C GLU A 240 -59.88 -40.79 3.22
N PRO A 241 -60.73 -39.87 3.72
CA PRO A 241 -60.99 -39.72 5.16
C PRO A 241 -61.46 -41.00 5.87
N SER A 242 -62.04 -41.95 5.15
CA SER A 242 -62.63 -43.18 5.71
C SER A 242 -61.63 -44.21 6.22
N LEU A 243 -60.32 -44.06 5.95
CA LEU A 243 -59.27 -44.89 6.55
C LEU A 243 -58.81 -44.38 7.92
N ILE A 244 -58.97 -43.07 8.18
CA ILE A 244 -58.63 -42.42 9.46
C ILE A 244 -59.50 -42.99 10.59
N ASP A 245 -60.78 -43.23 10.32
CA ASP A 245 -61.73 -43.79 11.29
C ASP A 245 -61.55 -45.30 11.55
N ARG A 246 -60.80 -46.02 10.71
CA ARG A 246 -60.65 -47.49 10.79
C ARG A 246 -59.32 -47.97 11.37
N ILE A 247 -58.23 -47.21 11.24
CA ILE A 247 -56.88 -47.72 11.52
C ILE A 247 -56.30 -47.23 12.84
N GLY A 248 -56.85 -46.16 13.43
CA GLY A 248 -56.61 -45.83 14.84
C GLY A 248 -55.20 -45.31 15.15
N ALA A 249 -55.20 -44.21 15.92
CA ALA A 249 -54.10 -43.66 16.71
C ALA A 249 -52.79 -43.29 15.97
N TYR A 250 -52.47 -41.99 16.03
CA TYR A 250 -51.10 -41.52 15.88
C TYR A 250 -50.27 -42.04 17.07
N VAL A 251 -49.12 -42.64 16.79
CA VAL A 251 -48.11 -42.92 17.82
C VAL A 251 -47.02 -41.87 17.72
N PHE A 252 -46.67 -41.31 18.87
CA PHE A 252 -45.55 -40.38 19.01
C PHE A 252 -44.31 -41.16 19.41
N PHE A 253 -43.25 -41.07 18.62
CA PHE A 253 -41.94 -41.61 19.01
C PHE A 253 -40.90 -40.49 18.97
N PRO A 254 -39.90 -40.52 19.88
CA PRO A 254 -38.78 -39.61 19.81
C PRO A 254 -37.99 -39.92 18.54
N CYS A 255 -37.86 -38.94 17.67
CA CYS A 255 -36.97 -38.97 16.52
C CYS A 255 -35.84 -37.95 16.74
N THR A 256 -34.62 -38.32 16.37
CA THR A 256 -33.52 -37.35 16.23
C THR A 256 -33.22 -37.19 14.75
N ALA A 257 -33.46 -36.00 14.22
CA ALA A 257 -33.08 -35.64 12.87
C ALA A 257 -31.66 -35.08 12.87
N ARG A 258 -30.85 -35.46 11.88
CA ARG A 258 -29.52 -34.91 11.64
C ARG A 258 -29.50 -34.28 10.25
N PHE A 259 -29.07 -33.03 10.17
CA PHE A 259 -28.87 -32.37 8.89
C PHE A 259 -27.38 -32.15 8.66
N HIS A 260 -27.01 -31.99 7.40
CA HIS A 260 -25.69 -31.58 7.02
C HIS A 260 -25.79 -30.33 6.14
N ARG A 261 -25.10 -29.27 6.54
CA ARG A 261 -24.93 -28.04 5.74
C ARG A 261 -23.44 -27.75 5.63
N SER A 262 -23.03 -27.26 4.46
CA SER A 262 -21.65 -26.82 4.22
C SER A 262 -21.64 -25.36 3.82
N LEU A 263 -20.78 -24.56 4.45
CA LEU A 263 -20.53 -23.17 4.11
C LEU A 263 -19.07 -23.02 3.69
N SER A 264 -18.84 -22.76 2.41
CA SER A 264 -17.49 -22.46 1.90
C SER A 264 -17.01 -21.12 2.45
N LEU A 265 -15.82 -21.11 3.05
CA LEU A 265 -15.18 -19.88 3.53
C LEU A 265 -14.56 -19.09 2.36
N GLY A 266 -14.16 -19.76 1.27
CA GLY A 266 -13.50 -19.08 0.16
C GLY A 266 -12.26 -18.32 0.62
N LEU A 267 -11.94 -17.23 -0.09
CA LEU A 267 -10.91 -16.26 0.28
C LEU A 267 -11.49 -15.06 1.04
N ASN A 268 -12.62 -15.24 1.74
CA ASN A 268 -13.36 -14.13 2.38
C ASN A 268 -12.51 -13.31 3.37
N PHE A 269 -11.47 -13.92 3.94
CA PHE A 269 -10.58 -13.29 4.90
C PHE A 269 -9.23 -12.85 4.32
N ASN A 270 -9.00 -13.01 3.01
CA ASN A 270 -7.79 -12.48 2.33
C ASN A 270 -7.90 -10.98 1.98
N THR A 271 -8.78 -10.24 2.66
CA THR A 271 -9.04 -8.82 2.42
C THR A 271 -8.25 -7.94 3.39
N ASP A 272 -8.09 -6.67 3.02
CA ASP A 272 -7.29 -5.72 3.81
C ASP A 272 -7.87 -5.50 5.22
N ASP A 273 -9.20 -5.63 5.39
CA ASP A 273 -9.89 -5.53 6.68
C ASP A 273 -9.45 -6.61 7.70
N HIS A 274 -8.89 -7.74 7.24
CA HIS A 274 -8.58 -8.89 8.07
C HIS A 274 -7.08 -9.22 8.17
N ARG A 275 -6.22 -8.67 7.31
CA ARG A 275 -4.80 -9.08 7.23
C ARG A 275 -4.02 -8.91 8.54
N SER A 276 -4.24 -7.81 9.24
CA SER A 276 -3.60 -7.56 10.55
C SER A 276 -4.04 -8.54 11.64
N ARG A 277 -5.06 -9.36 11.38
CA ARG A 277 -5.64 -10.34 12.30
C ARG A 277 -5.18 -11.77 12.06
N PHE A 278 -4.35 -11.98 11.04
CA PHE A 278 -3.52 -13.18 10.95
C PHE A 278 -2.27 -12.90 11.75
N THR A 279 -2.23 -13.33 13.01
CA THR A 279 -1.13 -13.03 13.92
C THR A 279 -0.33 -14.28 14.22
N ILE A 280 0.95 -14.08 14.55
CA ILE A 280 1.82 -15.11 15.06
C ILE A 280 2.53 -14.59 16.32
N THR A 281 2.54 -15.43 17.35
CA THR A 281 3.19 -15.18 18.64
C THR A 281 4.28 -16.20 18.87
N ALA A 282 5.53 -15.75 18.96
CA ALA A 282 6.64 -16.56 19.42
C ALA A 282 7.57 -15.73 20.29
N GLU A 283 8.24 -16.36 21.26
CA GLU A 283 9.18 -15.70 22.17
C GLU A 283 8.61 -14.45 22.89
N GLY A 284 7.29 -14.43 23.14
CA GLY A 284 6.60 -13.32 23.79
C GLY A 284 6.30 -12.11 22.89
N MET A 285 6.58 -12.19 21.58
CA MET A 285 6.27 -11.15 20.60
C MET A 285 5.12 -11.61 19.69
N THR A 286 4.07 -10.79 19.60
CA THR A 286 2.94 -10.98 18.67
C THR A 286 3.02 -9.98 17.52
N ARG A 287 2.94 -10.45 16.28
CA ARG A 287 2.88 -9.59 15.08
C ARG A 287 2.07 -10.23 13.94
N PRO A 288 1.65 -9.46 12.92
CA PRO A 288 1.02 -10.03 11.74
C PRO A 288 1.93 -11.01 10.99
N ILE A 289 1.32 -12.05 10.41
CA ILE A 289 1.98 -13.03 9.54
C ILE A 289 2.24 -12.39 8.17
N ILE A 290 3.50 -12.29 7.76
CA ILE A 290 3.91 -11.62 6.52
C ILE A 290 3.67 -12.52 5.30
N ASP A 291 3.97 -13.82 5.43
CA ASP A 291 3.63 -14.87 4.47
C ASP A 291 3.70 -16.27 5.08
N GLY A 292 3.42 -17.29 4.26
CA GLY A 292 3.48 -18.68 4.68
C GLY A 292 4.85 -19.13 5.19
N ASN A 293 5.97 -18.54 4.75
CA ASN A 293 7.29 -18.91 5.28
C ASN A 293 7.48 -18.42 6.72
N ASP A 294 6.73 -17.39 7.11
CA ASP A 294 6.76 -16.81 8.45
C ASP A 294 6.25 -17.80 9.50
N LEU A 295 5.29 -18.66 9.11
CA LEU A 295 4.81 -19.77 9.93
C LEU A 295 5.87 -20.84 10.18
N ASN A 296 6.84 -20.99 9.29
CA ASN A 296 7.81 -22.10 9.34
C ASN A 296 9.14 -21.69 9.95
N ALA A 297 9.53 -20.41 9.82
CA ALA A 297 10.86 -19.95 10.22
C ALA A 297 10.87 -18.96 11.38
N PHE A 298 9.75 -18.26 11.65
CA PHE A 298 9.64 -17.13 12.58
C PHE A 298 10.94 -16.34 12.76
N ALA A 299 11.22 -15.43 11.83
CA ALA A 299 12.28 -14.46 12.02
C ALA A 299 11.73 -13.29 12.86
N GLY A 300 12.30 -13.03 14.03
CA GLY A 300 11.88 -11.93 14.93
C GLY A 300 11.74 -10.60 14.18
N PRO A 301 12.80 -10.08 13.54
CA PRO A 301 12.70 -8.98 12.59
C PRO A 301 12.53 -9.50 11.16
N ARG A 302 11.37 -9.22 10.55
CA ARG A 302 11.11 -9.48 9.14
C ARG A 302 10.34 -8.34 8.52
N SER A 303 10.78 -7.88 7.35
CA SER A 303 10.10 -6.82 6.62
C SER A 303 8.81 -7.31 5.99
N GLU A 304 7.78 -6.45 6.03
CA GLU A 304 6.55 -6.71 5.28
C GLU A 304 6.74 -6.48 3.77
N TYR A 305 7.81 -5.80 3.38
CA TYR A 305 8.09 -5.45 2.00
C TYR A 305 8.93 -6.51 1.32
N ARG A 306 8.52 -6.86 0.10
CA ARG A 306 9.33 -7.62 -0.86
C ARG A 306 9.35 -6.91 -2.19
N GLU A 307 10.42 -7.09 -2.96
CA GLU A 307 10.48 -6.55 -4.31
C GLU A 307 9.42 -7.21 -5.22
N LEU A 308 8.71 -6.38 -5.98
CA LEU A 308 7.63 -6.82 -6.86
C LEU A 308 8.18 -7.06 -8.27
N THR A 309 8.43 -8.32 -8.59
CA THR A 309 8.99 -8.73 -9.89
C THR A 309 7.93 -9.13 -10.91
N THR A 310 6.66 -9.27 -10.52
CA THR A 310 5.56 -9.70 -11.39
C THR A 310 5.22 -8.71 -12.50
N LEU A 311 5.61 -7.44 -12.34
CA LEU A 311 5.45 -6.39 -13.36
C LEU A 311 6.53 -6.42 -14.47
N GLY A 312 7.54 -7.30 -14.34
CA GLY A 312 8.66 -7.40 -15.27
C GLY A 312 9.73 -6.33 -15.03
N ASP A 313 10.37 -5.87 -16.10
CA ASP A 313 11.40 -4.83 -16.04
C ASP A 313 10.78 -3.45 -15.79
N ILE A 314 11.00 -2.95 -14.56
CA ILE A 314 10.44 -1.68 -14.08
C ILE A 314 10.97 -0.50 -14.86
N VAL A 315 12.29 -0.41 -15.10
CA VAL A 315 12.93 0.76 -15.72
C VAL A 315 12.46 0.92 -17.17
N THR A 316 12.28 -0.18 -17.88
CA THR A 316 11.75 -0.16 -19.26
C THR A 316 10.28 0.27 -19.30
N LYS A 317 9.47 -0.15 -18.32
CA LYS A 317 8.01 0.10 -18.31
C LYS A 317 7.65 1.47 -17.74
N TYR A 318 8.42 1.95 -16.78
CA TYR A 318 8.27 3.21 -16.06
C TYR A 318 9.63 3.91 -15.95
N PRO A 319 10.05 4.68 -16.97
CA PRO A 319 11.39 5.27 -17.03
C PRO A 319 11.77 6.17 -15.85
N SER A 320 10.80 6.74 -15.13
CA SER A 320 11.08 7.56 -13.94
C SER A 320 11.25 6.74 -12.64
N LEU A 321 11.06 5.41 -12.69
CA LEU A 321 11.11 4.51 -11.54
C LEU A 321 12.25 3.49 -11.67
N GLN A 322 12.85 3.15 -10.54
CA GLN A 322 13.95 2.19 -10.48
C GLN A 322 13.48 0.80 -10.05
N ARG A 323 12.71 0.73 -8.96
CA ARG A 323 12.28 -0.51 -8.29
C ARG A 323 10.93 -0.32 -7.65
N ILE A 324 10.23 -1.44 -7.40
CA ILE A 324 8.91 -1.44 -6.79
C ILE A 324 8.87 -2.49 -5.69
N PHE A 325 8.30 -2.14 -4.54
CA PHE A 325 8.16 -3.02 -3.40
C PHE A 325 6.70 -3.17 -3.02
N PHE A 326 6.30 -4.38 -2.62
CA PHE A 326 4.95 -4.73 -2.22
C PHE A 326 4.91 -5.07 -0.73
N GLY A 327 4.13 -4.31 0.04
CA GLY A 327 3.81 -4.56 1.45
C GLY A 327 2.78 -5.67 1.59
N GLN A 328 3.23 -6.82 2.07
CA GLN A 328 2.44 -8.05 2.15
C GLN A 328 1.32 -7.97 3.19
N VAL A 329 1.43 -7.08 4.17
CA VAL A 329 0.40 -6.85 5.19
C VAL A 329 -0.37 -5.57 4.87
N SER A 330 0.31 -4.44 4.64
CA SER A 330 -0.34 -3.15 4.39
C SER A 330 -1.04 -3.02 3.04
N GLY A 331 -0.66 -3.82 2.03
CA GLY A 331 -1.16 -3.64 0.66
C GLY A 331 -0.55 -2.43 -0.06
N THR A 332 0.44 -1.77 0.55
CA THR A 332 1.12 -0.62 -0.02
C THR A 332 2.14 -1.07 -1.07
N VAL A 333 2.14 -0.42 -2.23
CA VAL A 333 3.14 -0.58 -3.28
C VAL A 333 4.04 0.65 -3.26
N ILE A 334 5.29 0.50 -2.80
CA ILE A 334 6.27 1.58 -2.76
C ILE A 334 7.02 1.62 -4.10
N ALA A 335 6.84 2.71 -4.84
CA ALA A 335 7.54 3.00 -6.08
C ALA A 335 8.80 3.82 -5.79
N VAL A 336 9.97 3.24 -5.96
CA VAL A 336 11.25 3.95 -5.75
C VAL A 336 11.62 4.69 -7.04
N PRO A 337 11.76 6.03 -7.00
CA PRO A 337 12.13 6.80 -8.19
C PRO A 337 13.56 6.51 -8.62
N ASP A 338 13.88 6.78 -9.88
CA ASP A 338 15.25 6.73 -10.40
C ASP A 338 16.18 7.74 -9.70
N ALA A 339 15.64 8.92 -9.37
CA ALA A 339 16.38 9.97 -8.69
C ALA A 339 15.48 10.87 -7.82
N TYR A 340 16.11 11.57 -6.89
CA TYR A 340 15.59 12.72 -6.19
C TYR A 340 16.23 14.00 -6.74
N GLY A 341 15.43 15.05 -6.90
CA GLY A 341 15.87 16.34 -7.44
C GLY A 341 15.30 17.52 -6.66
N ILE A 342 15.82 18.72 -6.91
CA ILE A 342 15.34 19.95 -6.25
C ILE A 342 13.83 20.08 -6.48
N LEU A 343 13.07 20.23 -5.40
CA LEU A 343 11.61 20.29 -5.47
C LEU A 343 11.15 21.67 -5.91
N VAL A 344 10.34 21.72 -6.97
CA VAL A 344 9.68 22.92 -7.47
C VAL A 344 8.21 22.87 -7.07
N THR A 345 7.74 23.94 -6.44
CA THR A 345 6.36 24.11 -6.00
C THR A 345 5.75 25.42 -6.50
N ALA A 346 4.51 25.72 -6.12
CA ALA A 346 3.89 27.01 -6.38
C ALA A 346 4.65 28.20 -5.75
N GLN A 347 5.60 27.96 -4.82
CA GLN A 347 6.44 28.99 -4.22
C GLN A 347 7.77 29.20 -4.97
N GLY A 348 8.08 28.36 -5.96
CA GLY A 348 9.36 28.35 -6.68
C GLY A 348 10.16 27.08 -6.40
N ALA A 349 11.46 27.11 -6.72
CA ALA A 349 12.37 26.03 -6.37
C ALA A 349 12.74 26.14 -4.88
N LEU A 350 12.65 25.03 -4.15
CA LEU A 350 12.99 24.94 -2.74
C LEU A 350 14.50 24.78 -2.56
N ALA A 351 15.21 25.85 -2.89
CA ALA A 351 16.64 26.00 -2.72
C ALA A 351 16.92 27.36 -2.08
N ALA A 352 17.75 27.38 -1.04
CA ALA A 352 18.14 28.58 -0.33
C ALA A 352 19.65 28.62 -0.10
N LEU A 353 20.20 29.83 -0.06
CA LEU A 353 21.59 30.13 0.25
C LEU A 353 21.63 31.19 1.34
N ASP A 354 22.18 30.83 2.49
CA ASP A 354 22.39 31.73 3.62
C ASP A 354 23.87 32.13 3.68
N SER A 355 24.17 33.43 3.67
CA SER A 355 25.51 33.95 3.94
C SER A 355 25.67 34.31 5.43
N ILE A 356 26.71 33.77 6.06
CA ILE A 356 26.94 33.79 7.52
C ILE A 356 28.40 34.15 7.80
N VAL A 357 28.68 34.82 8.91
CA VAL A 357 30.05 35.09 9.38
C VAL A 357 30.76 33.78 9.71
N ASP A 358 31.99 33.61 9.22
CA ASP A 358 32.88 32.55 9.65
C ASP A 358 33.82 33.07 10.76
N GLU A 359 33.59 32.64 11.99
CA GLU A 359 34.42 33.01 13.15
C GLU A 359 35.74 32.22 13.21
N SER A 360 36.00 31.35 12.23
CA SER A 360 37.22 30.57 12.17
C SER A 360 38.45 31.48 11.99
N PRO A 361 39.50 31.33 12.83
CA PRO A 361 40.77 32.04 12.64
C PRO A 361 41.49 31.62 11.34
N ALA A 362 40.95 30.64 10.62
CA ALA A 362 41.46 30.18 9.34
C ALA A 362 40.89 30.89 8.11
N SER A 363 39.85 31.71 8.28
CA SER A 363 39.08 32.32 7.20
C SER A 363 39.86 33.42 6.45
N LEU A 364 39.86 33.33 5.11
CA LEU A 364 40.39 34.31 4.16
C LEU A 364 39.34 35.36 3.78
N SER A 365 38.08 34.95 3.63
CA SER A 365 36.97 35.81 3.17
C SER A 365 36.10 36.36 4.30
N GLY A 366 36.19 35.77 5.50
CA GLY A 366 35.35 36.07 6.66
C GLY A 366 33.95 35.46 6.61
N CYS A 367 33.65 34.60 5.62
CA CYS A 367 32.30 34.11 5.39
C CYS A 367 32.18 32.58 5.23
N ARG A 368 31.01 32.08 5.61
CA ARG A 368 30.52 30.72 5.38
C ARG A 368 29.17 30.81 4.68
N PHE A 369 28.94 29.91 3.75
CA PHE A 369 27.70 29.79 3.01
C PHE A 369 27.02 28.48 3.33
N HIS A 370 25.75 28.54 3.69
CA HIS A 370 24.93 27.35 3.95
C HIS A 370 23.86 27.25 2.87
N PHE A 371 23.92 26.18 2.07
CA PHE A 371 22.85 25.85 1.15
C PHE A 371 21.86 24.89 1.80
N THR A 372 20.58 25.18 1.66
CA THR A 372 19.49 24.26 2.01
C THR A 372 18.70 23.92 0.77
N PHE A 373 18.55 22.63 0.47
CA PHE A 373 17.68 22.12 -0.59
C PHE A 373 16.61 21.21 0.00
N THR A 374 15.36 21.43 -0.36
CA THR A 374 14.33 20.41 -0.23
C THR A 374 14.27 19.65 -1.55
N VAL A 375 14.59 18.35 -1.50
CA VAL A 375 14.56 17.47 -2.66
C VAL A 375 13.38 16.52 -2.57
N GLY A 376 12.77 16.24 -3.72
CA GLY A 376 11.63 15.33 -3.86
C GLY A 376 11.90 14.22 -4.88
N PRO A 377 11.05 13.19 -4.89
CA PRO A 377 11.15 12.10 -5.86
C PRO A 377 10.87 12.62 -7.27
N MET A 378 11.76 12.35 -8.23
CA MET A 378 11.57 12.67 -9.64
C MET A 378 10.72 11.60 -10.35
N ALA A 379 9.54 11.33 -9.81
CA ALA A 379 8.59 10.38 -10.39
C ALA A 379 7.67 11.10 -11.40
N ASP A 380 7.61 10.60 -12.63
CA ASP A 380 6.71 11.15 -13.64
C ASP A 380 5.26 10.80 -13.25
N PRO A 381 4.35 11.78 -13.16
CA PRO A 381 2.96 11.50 -12.78
C PRO A 381 2.25 10.54 -13.75
N ILE A 382 2.63 10.52 -15.04
CA ILE A 382 2.10 9.56 -16.03
C ILE A 382 2.56 8.13 -15.72
N ASP A 383 3.82 7.95 -15.31
CA ASP A 383 4.37 6.65 -14.90
C ASP A 383 3.69 6.15 -13.63
N ILE A 384 3.48 7.03 -12.65
CA ILE A 384 2.76 6.69 -11.41
C ILE A 384 1.30 6.30 -11.71
N ALA A 385 0.62 7.02 -12.59
CA ALA A 385 -0.72 6.68 -13.03
C ALA A 385 -0.77 5.32 -13.75
N ARG A 386 0.20 5.05 -14.62
CA ARG A 386 0.34 3.75 -15.28
C ARG A 386 0.57 2.64 -14.28
N LEU A 387 1.47 2.85 -13.32
CA LEU A 387 1.75 1.88 -12.26
C LEU A 387 0.49 1.58 -11.43
N ARG A 388 -0.27 2.60 -11.03
CA ARG A 388 -1.55 2.43 -10.32
C ARG A 388 -2.54 1.55 -11.07
N ALA A 389 -2.62 1.69 -12.39
CA ALA A 389 -3.47 0.82 -13.20
C ALA A 389 -2.93 -0.61 -13.26
N ASP A 390 -1.63 -0.76 -13.53
CA ASP A 390 -0.99 -2.07 -13.70
C ASP A 390 -1.04 -2.92 -12.42
N VAL A 391 -0.88 -2.32 -11.23
CA VAL A 391 -0.94 -3.05 -9.96
C VAL A 391 -2.33 -3.60 -9.66
N THR A 392 -3.40 -3.15 -10.33
CA THR A 392 -4.73 -3.77 -10.15
C THR A 392 -4.84 -5.14 -10.82
N GLY A 393 -3.99 -5.42 -11.82
CA GLY A 393 -4.05 -6.65 -12.62
C GLY A 393 -3.06 -7.74 -12.19
N ILE A 394 -2.23 -7.50 -11.17
CA ILE A 394 -1.23 -8.48 -10.72
C ILE A 394 -1.85 -9.56 -9.83
N PRO A 395 -1.27 -10.78 -9.79
CA PRO A 395 -1.76 -11.85 -8.90
C PRO A 395 -1.80 -11.43 -7.42
N GLU A 396 -0.88 -10.57 -6.99
CA GLU A 396 -0.84 -10.04 -5.62
C GLU A 396 -2.00 -9.14 -5.25
N ALA A 397 -2.79 -8.66 -6.22
CA ALA A 397 -3.94 -7.76 -6.01
C ALA A 397 -5.26 -8.52 -5.82
N VAL A 398 -5.29 -9.85 -6.01
CA VAL A 398 -6.53 -10.64 -5.88
C VAL A 398 -7.10 -10.51 -4.47
N GLY A 399 -8.32 -9.94 -4.37
CA GLY A 399 -9.02 -9.69 -3.11
C GLY A 399 -8.53 -8.48 -2.32
N ARG A 400 -7.75 -7.59 -2.95
CA ARG A 400 -6.97 -6.55 -2.27
C ARG A 400 -7.06 -5.21 -2.98
N THR A 401 -7.07 -4.13 -2.22
CA THR A 401 -6.93 -2.78 -2.77
C THR A 401 -5.48 -2.34 -2.59
N LEU A 402 -4.73 -2.28 -3.69
CA LEU A 402 -3.33 -1.87 -3.64
C LEU A 402 -3.20 -0.35 -3.72
N HIS A 403 -2.35 0.21 -2.86
CA HIS A 403 -2.10 1.65 -2.79
C HIS A 403 -0.68 1.97 -3.21
N VAL A 404 -0.51 2.68 -4.33
CA VAL A 404 0.82 3.12 -4.79
C VAL A 404 1.24 4.36 -4.03
N ALA A 405 2.40 4.31 -3.38
CA ALA A 405 3.02 5.40 -2.65
C ALA A 405 4.51 5.53 -3.02
N LEU A 406 5.10 6.69 -2.70
CA LEU A 406 6.53 6.95 -2.83
C LEU A 406 7.19 6.81 -1.45
N PRO A 407 8.53 6.63 -1.37
CA PRO A 407 9.21 6.49 -0.09
C PRO A 407 9.07 7.76 0.78
N SER A 408 8.84 7.57 2.07
CA SER A 408 8.51 8.63 3.03
C SER A 408 9.66 9.05 3.96
N GLY A 409 10.88 8.58 3.69
CA GLY A 409 12.05 8.99 4.48
C GLY A 409 13.33 8.22 4.15
N LEU A 410 14.38 8.58 4.86
CA LEU A 410 15.73 8.02 4.75
C LEU A 410 15.89 6.78 5.65
N ASP A 411 16.65 5.81 5.16
CA ASP A 411 17.16 4.72 5.98
C ASP A 411 18.41 5.20 6.75
N SER A 412 18.22 5.56 8.02
CA SER A 412 19.29 6.06 8.90
C SER A 412 20.43 5.06 9.13
N ARG A 413 20.21 3.76 8.84
CA ARG A 413 21.24 2.71 8.95
C ARG A 413 22.26 2.81 7.81
N THR A 414 21.92 3.50 6.72
CA THR A 414 22.79 3.67 5.55
C THR A 414 22.99 5.16 5.23
N PRO A 415 24.17 5.73 5.53
CA PRO A 415 24.45 7.13 5.29
C PRO A 415 24.25 7.54 3.82
N SER A 416 23.63 8.69 3.63
CA SER A 416 23.50 9.36 2.34
C SER A 416 24.79 10.10 1.97
N THR A 417 25.02 10.31 0.67
CA THR A 417 26.23 10.97 0.17
C THR A 417 25.89 11.96 -0.94
N LEU A 418 26.66 13.04 -1.01
CA LEU A 418 26.72 13.96 -2.15
C LEU A 418 28.17 13.99 -2.65
N GLN A 419 28.34 13.96 -3.95
CA GLN A 419 29.61 13.87 -4.66
C GLN A 419 29.67 14.96 -5.74
N GLY A 420 30.88 15.17 -6.26
CA GLY A 420 31.12 16.10 -7.37
C GLY A 420 31.45 17.54 -6.98
N PHE A 421 31.52 17.83 -5.69
CA PHE A 421 32.07 19.08 -5.18
C PHE A 421 33.08 18.82 -4.05
N PRO A 422 34.30 19.41 -4.10
CA PRO A 422 35.39 19.06 -3.20
C PRO A 422 35.29 19.63 -1.79
N ALA A 423 34.40 20.58 -1.50
CA ALA A 423 34.37 21.29 -0.22
C ALA A 423 32.97 21.29 0.43
N GLY A 424 32.89 20.77 1.65
CA GLY A 424 31.77 21.05 2.56
C GLY A 424 31.30 19.89 3.42
N GLN A 425 30.79 20.20 4.61
CA GLN A 425 29.97 19.26 5.37
C GLN A 425 28.61 19.16 4.69
N VAL A 426 28.17 17.93 4.40
CA VAL A 426 26.85 17.67 3.82
C VAL A 426 26.01 16.95 4.86
N ALA A 427 24.82 17.46 5.11
CA ALA A 427 23.86 16.89 6.03
C ALA A 427 22.58 16.48 5.29
N PHE A 428 21.98 15.38 5.75
CA PHE A 428 20.72 14.85 5.22
C PHE A 428 19.75 14.65 6.36
N ALA A 429 18.50 15.05 6.16
CA ALA A 429 17.42 14.82 7.12
C ALA A 429 16.11 14.51 6.38
N ASP A 430 15.21 13.81 7.06
CA ASP A 430 13.83 13.65 6.58
C ASP A 430 13.16 15.03 6.50
N GLY A 431 12.48 15.28 5.37
CA GLY A 431 11.60 16.43 5.20
C GLY A 431 10.14 16.05 5.45
N ASP A 432 9.22 16.89 4.95
CA ASP A 432 7.79 16.59 5.01
C ASP A 432 7.40 15.56 3.95
N GLY A 433 6.62 14.55 4.35
CA GLY A 433 6.07 13.54 3.45
C GLY A 433 7.15 12.69 2.77
N THR A 434 7.33 12.90 1.46
CA THR A 434 8.30 12.15 0.64
C THR A 434 9.56 12.96 0.33
N THR A 435 9.74 14.11 1.00
CA THR A 435 10.86 15.03 0.74
C THR A 435 12.02 14.77 1.69
N ILE A 436 13.21 15.21 1.27
CA ILE A 436 14.45 15.12 2.03
C ILE A 436 15.07 16.51 2.07
N GLN A 437 15.61 16.90 3.22
CA GLN A 437 16.41 18.11 3.36
C GLN A 437 17.89 17.78 3.14
N VAL A 438 18.55 18.56 2.30
CA VAL A 438 19.98 18.47 2.00
C VAL A 438 20.63 19.80 2.37
N GLY A 439 21.51 19.79 3.36
CA GLY A 439 22.33 20.92 3.76
C GLY A 439 23.75 20.79 3.21
N VAL A 440 24.30 21.86 2.64
CA VAL A 440 25.70 21.90 2.16
C VAL A 440 26.37 23.16 2.70
N ASP A 441 27.38 22.97 3.54
CA ASP A 441 28.20 24.08 4.08
C ASP A 441 29.44 24.30 3.22
N ILE A 442 29.63 25.52 2.72
CA ILE A 442 30.84 25.94 2.01
C ILE A 442 31.54 27.02 2.84
N SER A 443 32.78 26.74 3.25
CA SER A 443 33.67 27.66 3.96
C SER A 443 34.98 27.81 3.20
N ASP A 444 35.84 28.71 3.66
CA ASP A 444 37.18 28.84 3.07
C ASP A 444 37.96 27.52 3.17
N ASP A 445 38.55 27.10 2.05
CA ASP A 445 39.44 25.94 1.97
C ASP A 445 40.80 26.43 1.46
N ARG A 446 41.68 26.81 2.38
CA ARG A 446 42.94 27.49 2.08
C ARG A 446 43.69 26.78 0.92
N PRO A 447 43.99 27.47 -0.20
CA PRO A 447 44.01 28.92 -0.39
C PRO A 447 42.74 29.55 -1.03
N THR A 448 41.65 28.81 -1.19
CA THR A 448 40.47 29.25 -1.97
C THR A 448 39.42 29.93 -1.08
N PRO A 449 39.01 31.18 -1.39
CA PRO A 449 37.89 31.85 -0.71
C PRO A 449 36.55 31.13 -0.91
N ALA A 450 35.69 31.16 0.12
CA ALA A 450 34.37 30.57 0.13
C ALA A 450 33.48 31.09 -1.01
N ALA A 451 33.54 32.39 -1.31
CA ALA A 451 32.80 33.01 -2.41
C ALA A 451 33.14 32.40 -3.78
N THR A 452 34.43 32.08 -4.02
CA THR A 452 34.88 31.39 -5.24
C THR A 452 34.31 29.97 -5.32
N LEU A 453 34.30 29.24 -4.20
CA LEU A 453 33.73 27.89 -4.12
C LEU A 453 32.22 27.91 -4.36
N VAL A 454 31.50 28.86 -3.77
CA VAL A 454 30.06 29.07 -4.02
C VAL A 454 29.77 29.29 -5.49
N ASN A 455 30.53 30.17 -6.14
CA ASN A 455 30.35 30.42 -7.57
C ASN A 455 30.53 29.15 -8.42
N LEU A 456 31.57 28.35 -8.12
CA LEU A 456 31.75 27.04 -8.78
C LEU A 456 30.56 26.10 -8.51
N PHE A 457 30.04 26.08 -7.28
CA PHE A 457 28.87 25.27 -6.92
C PHE A 457 27.61 25.71 -7.68
N LEU A 458 27.37 27.02 -7.80
CA LEU A 458 26.25 27.57 -8.59
C LEU A 458 26.36 27.24 -10.07
N GLN A 459 27.56 27.36 -10.66
CA GLN A 459 27.80 26.94 -12.05
C GLN A 459 27.50 25.45 -12.25
N GLN A 460 27.85 24.61 -11.28
CA GLN A 460 27.56 23.18 -11.29
C GLN A 460 26.05 22.88 -11.19
N LEU A 461 25.29 23.63 -10.38
CA LEU A 461 23.82 23.51 -10.28
C LEU A 461 23.11 23.79 -11.62
N ALA A 462 23.63 24.72 -12.43
CA ALA A 462 23.03 25.11 -13.71
C ALA A 462 23.58 24.38 -14.94
N SER A 463 24.53 23.47 -14.74
CA SER A 463 25.22 22.76 -15.83
C SER A 463 24.23 22.04 -16.75
N PRO A 464 24.31 22.24 -18.09
CA PRO A 464 23.45 21.57 -19.07
C PRO A 464 23.87 20.11 -19.35
N GLY A 465 25.03 19.68 -18.85
CA GLY A 465 25.61 18.36 -19.07
C GLY A 465 25.26 17.33 -17.98
N PRO A 466 26.03 16.23 -17.85
CA PRO A 466 25.85 15.29 -16.75
C PRO A 466 25.92 16.04 -15.42
N ALA A 467 24.89 15.85 -14.58
CA ALA A 467 24.70 16.61 -13.33
C ALA A 467 25.94 16.45 -12.43
N PRO A 468 26.78 17.48 -12.31
CA PRO A 468 28.06 17.35 -11.62
C PRO A 468 27.85 17.15 -10.12
N LEU A 469 26.76 17.69 -9.55
CA LEU A 469 26.36 17.47 -8.17
C LEU A 469 25.39 16.28 -8.09
N PHE A 470 25.95 15.10 -7.84
CA PHE A 470 25.20 13.86 -7.78
C PHE A 470 25.51 13.10 -6.49
N GLY A 471 24.62 12.25 -6.05
CA GLY A 471 24.74 11.55 -4.79
C GLY A 471 23.96 10.25 -4.76
N THR A 472 23.97 9.62 -3.60
CA THR A 472 23.18 8.43 -3.34
C THR A 472 22.51 8.58 -1.98
N ILE A 473 21.21 8.36 -1.95
CA ILE A 473 20.42 8.29 -0.73
C ILE A 473 19.89 6.86 -0.56
N ALA A 474 19.67 6.46 0.69
CA ALA A 474 18.98 5.22 1.01
C ALA A 474 17.58 5.56 1.51
N VAL A 475 16.55 5.03 0.85
CA VAL A 475 15.15 5.24 1.25
C VAL A 475 14.69 4.15 2.21
N ARG A 476 13.87 4.54 3.19
CA ARG A 476 13.28 3.63 4.16
C ARG A 476 12.02 2.98 3.59
N LEU A 477 11.95 1.64 3.68
CA LEU A 477 10.73 0.88 3.48
C LEU A 477 10.09 0.58 4.84
N ASP A 478 10.84 -0.08 5.70
CA ASP A 478 10.58 -0.27 7.13
C ASP A 478 11.93 -0.41 7.87
N ASP A 479 11.88 -0.59 9.20
CA ASP A 479 13.09 -0.63 10.04
C ASP A 479 13.88 -1.95 9.93
N VAL A 480 13.31 -2.97 9.29
CA VAL A 480 13.81 -4.36 9.30
C VAL A 480 14.15 -4.89 7.90
N PHE A 481 13.89 -4.12 6.84
CA PHE A 481 14.26 -4.49 5.48
C PHE A 481 15.79 -4.66 5.39
N PRO A 482 16.28 -5.82 4.92
CA PRO A 482 17.67 -6.24 5.18
C PRO A 482 18.70 -5.57 4.27
N GLN A 483 18.28 -5.07 3.10
CA GLN A 483 19.17 -4.47 2.12
C GLN A 483 18.84 -2.99 1.94
N PRO A 484 19.83 -2.08 1.93
CA PRO A 484 19.54 -0.68 1.69
C PRO A 484 18.97 -0.46 0.30
N VAL A 485 17.83 0.21 0.22
CA VAL A 485 17.20 0.57 -1.04
C VAL A 485 17.74 1.93 -1.46
N ARG A 486 18.70 1.92 -2.40
CA ARG A 486 19.42 3.13 -2.82
C ARG A 486 18.83 3.71 -4.10
N THR A 487 18.76 5.03 -4.16
CA THR A 487 18.39 5.81 -5.35
C THR A 487 19.32 7.02 -5.50
N GLN A 488 19.33 7.64 -6.68
CA GLN A 488 20.20 8.78 -6.97
C GLN A 488 19.68 10.06 -6.32
N LEU A 489 20.61 10.95 -5.99
CA LEU A 489 20.32 12.35 -5.66
C LEU A 489 20.97 13.23 -6.73
N LEU A 490 20.23 14.19 -7.27
CA LEU A 490 20.72 15.10 -8.30
C LEU A 490 20.40 16.54 -7.91
N LEU A 491 21.43 17.34 -7.64
CA LEU A 491 21.27 18.77 -7.44
C LEU A 491 21.55 19.48 -8.77
N ASN A 492 20.50 19.66 -9.57
CA ASN A 492 20.60 20.34 -10.86
C ASN A 492 19.27 21.02 -11.21
N LEU A 493 19.32 22.30 -11.58
CA LEU A 493 18.12 23.10 -11.88
C LEU A 493 17.35 22.61 -13.10
N ARG A 494 17.97 21.82 -13.98
CA ARG A 494 17.34 21.22 -15.17
C ARG A 494 16.76 19.83 -14.89
N ARG A 495 17.06 19.24 -13.74
CA ARG A 495 16.58 17.92 -13.30
C ARG A 495 15.90 18.06 -11.94
N THR A 496 14.67 18.58 -11.98
CA THR A 496 13.88 18.95 -10.80
C THR A 496 12.76 17.94 -10.54
N ALA A 497 12.33 17.87 -9.28
CA ALA A 497 11.07 17.26 -8.88
C ALA A 497 9.97 18.34 -8.85
N HIS A 498 8.71 17.94 -9.00
CA HIS A 498 7.59 18.89 -9.12
C HIS A 498 6.42 18.51 -8.23
N SER A 499 5.87 19.47 -7.49
CA SER A 499 4.69 19.28 -6.66
C SER A 499 3.88 20.58 -6.51
N GLY A 500 2.65 20.58 -7.04
CA GLY A 500 1.71 21.70 -6.88
C GLY A 500 2.04 22.99 -7.66
N ASP A 501 3.13 23.02 -8.42
CA ASP A 501 3.53 24.08 -9.35
C ASP A 501 2.64 24.17 -10.60
N LEU A 502 2.00 23.08 -11.00
CA LEU A 502 1.06 23.03 -12.13
C LEU A 502 -0.30 22.48 -11.68
N VAL A 503 -1.38 23.11 -12.13
CA VAL A 503 -2.74 22.59 -11.96
C VAL A 503 -3.38 22.36 -13.33
N THR A 504 -4.08 21.22 -13.47
CA THR A 504 -4.85 20.90 -14.66
C THR A 504 -6.34 20.93 -14.38
N THR A 505 -7.12 21.58 -15.25
CA THR A 505 -8.57 21.67 -15.16
C THR A 505 -9.22 21.30 -16.49
N ARG A 506 -10.31 20.54 -16.48
CA ARG A 506 -11.02 20.22 -17.73
C ARG A 506 -11.92 21.35 -18.15
N GLN A 507 -11.97 21.62 -19.45
CA GLN A 507 -12.87 22.62 -20.00
C GLN A 507 -14.23 22.00 -20.37
N PRO A 508 -15.35 22.44 -19.78
CA PRO A 508 -16.66 21.97 -20.16
C PRO A 508 -17.10 22.53 -21.53
N GLY A 509 -17.71 21.69 -22.37
CA GLY A 509 -18.46 22.12 -23.56
C GLY A 509 -17.69 22.27 -24.89
N SER A 510 -16.41 21.90 -24.97
CA SER A 510 -15.60 21.88 -26.21
C SER A 510 -15.23 20.45 -26.64
N GLN A 511 -14.51 20.29 -27.77
CA GLN A 511 -13.72 19.07 -27.99
C GLN A 511 -12.90 18.76 -26.74
N PRO A 512 -12.73 17.48 -26.35
CA PRO A 512 -12.09 17.14 -25.09
C PRO A 512 -10.70 17.78 -25.03
N SER A 513 -10.53 18.67 -24.05
CA SER A 513 -9.35 19.48 -23.80
C SER A 513 -9.22 19.75 -22.30
N ALA A 514 -8.00 20.07 -21.87
CA ALA A 514 -7.74 20.54 -20.52
C ALA A 514 -6.97 21.86 -20.56
N GLN A 515 -7.11 22.68 -19.53
CA GLN A 515 -6.23 23.80 -19.24
C GLN A 515 -5.15 23.34 -18.27
N ALA A 516 -3.93 23.80 -18.50
CA ALA A 516 -2.82 23.71 -17.56
C ALA A 516 -2.43 25.12 -17.14
N GLU A 517 -2.42 25.39 -15.84
CA GLU A 517 -2.05 26.66 -15.24
C GLU A 517 -0.76 26.48 -14.45
N ASN A 518 0.26 27.29 -14.79
CA ASN A 518 1.47 27.41 -14.01
C ASN A 518 1.20 28.31 -12.80
N ARG A 519 1.20 27.74 -11.59
CA ARG A 519 0.96 28.46 -10.34
C ARG A 519 2.23 28.96 -9.69
N GLY A 520 3.38 28.52 -10.19
CA GLY A 520 4.69 28.91 -9.69
C GLY A 520 5.20 30.23 -10.29
N PRO A 521 6.25 30.80 -9.67
CA PRO A 521 6.94 31.99 -10.18
C PRO A 521 7.98 31.68 -11.26
N LEU A 522 8.16 30.41 -11.63
CA LEU A 522 9.19 29.94 -12.57
C LEU A 522 8.56 29.35 -13.81
N ASP A 523 9.19 29.55 -14.96
CA ASP A 523 8.73 29.02 -16.23
C ASP A 523 8.86 27.51 -16.30
N LEU A 524 7.82 26.85 -16.83
CA LEU A 524 7.75 25.40 -16.93
C LEU A 524 7.83 24.97 -18.39
N LYS A 525 8.65 23.96 -18.66
CA LYS A 525 8.68 23.27 -19.95
C LYS A 525 7.79 22.04 -19.90
N LEU A 526 6.69 22.07 -20.66
CA LEU A 526 5.76 20.95 -20.73
C LEU A 526 6.22 19.93 -21.77
N LEU A 527 6.42 18.68 -21.34
CA LEU A 527 7.00 17.64 -22.20
C LEU A 527 5.91 16.81 -22.88
N GLN A 528 5.00 16.28 -22.10
CA GLN A 528 3.94 15.37 -22.53
C GLN A 528 2.80 15.38 -21.54
N CYS A 529 1.61 14.96 -21.96
CA CYS A 529 0.49 14.74 -21.07
C CYS A 529 -0.26 13.45 -21.40
N ALA A 530 -1.01 12.95 -20.42
CA ALA A 530 -1.89 11.82 -20.62
C ALA A 530 -3.18 11.98 -19.80
N ASP A 531 -4.26 11.46 -20.37
CA ASP A 531 -5.53 11.31 -19.69
C ASP A 531 -5.46 10.12 -18.73
N VAL A 532 -5.76 10.34 -17.46
CA VAL A 532 -5.80 9.29 -16.44
C VAL A 532 -7.25 9.03 -16.04
N ARG A 533 -7.58 7.77 -15.84
CA ARG A 533 -8.86 7.29 -15.36
C ARG A 533 -8.63 6.30 -14.23
N ASP A 534 -9.45 6.36 -13.20
CA ASP A 534 -9.33 5.44 -12.08
C ASP A 534 -9.51 4.00 -12.55
N GLY A 535 -8.56 3.13 -12.16
CA GLY A 535 -8.55 1.72 -12.55
C GLY A 535 -8.25 1.43 -14.03
N GLN A 536 -7.90 2.43 -14.82
CA GLN A 536 -7.46 2.24 -16.22
C GLN A 536 -6.08 2.85 -16.44
N GLY A 537 -5.30 2.24 -17.33
CA GLY A 537 -4.01 2.80 -17.74
C GLY A 537 -4.20 4.19 -18.37
N PRO A 538 -3.16 5.04 -18.36
CA PRO A 538 -3.23 6.32 -19.02
C PRO A 538 -3.58 6.14 -20.49
N ALA A 539 -4.42 7.03 -21.02
CA ALA A 539 -4.68 7.13 -22.46
C ALA A 539 -3.37 7.37 -23.23
N PRO A 540 -3.36 7.23 -24.57
CA PRO A 540 -2.16 7.46 -25.36
C PRO A 540 -1.48 8.78 -25.01
N ILE A 541 -0.17 8.72 -24.75
CA ILE A 541 0.63 9.88 -24.36
C ILE A 541 0.62 10.89 -25.52
N VAL A 542 0.29 12.14 -25.21
CA VAL A 542 0.31 13.26 -26.15
C VAL A 542 1.59 14.06 -25.94
N PRO A 543 2.50 14.12 -26.92
CA PRO A 543 3.69 14.95 -26.82
C PRO A 543 3.30 16.44 -26.90
N LEU A 544 3.87 17.26 -26.03
CA LEU A 544 3.65 18.71 -25.99
C LEU A 544 4.80 19.50 -26.64
N GLY A 545 5.83 18.80 -27.12
CA GLY A 545 6.92 19.38 -27.90
C GLY A 545 7.86 20.29 -27.11
N GLY A 546 7.84 20.23 -25.76
CA GLY A 546 8.66 21.11 -24.94
C GLY A 546 8.17 22.55 -24.90
N ARG A 547 6.86 22.77 -25.02
CA ARG A 547 6.26 24.10 -24.94
C ARG A 547 6.57 24.75 -23.59
N VAL A 548 7.05 25.99 -23.62
CA VAL A 548 7.24 26.80 -22.41
C VAL A 548 5.90 27.41 -21.98
N LEU A 549 5.59 27.27 -20.70
CA LEU A 549 4.46 27.88 -20.01
C LEU A 549 5.04 28.84 -18.97
N GLU A 550 4.96 30.14 -19.27
CA GLU A 550 5.52 31.19 -18.42
C GLU A 550 4.83 31.22 -17.04
N ALA A 551 5.51 31.78 -16.05
CA ALA A 551 4.98 31.97 -14.71
C ALA A 551 3.58 32.62 -14.72
N GLY A 552 2.64 32.03 -13.98
CA GLY A 552 1.25 32.51 -13.88
C GLY A 552 0.39 32.33 -15.13
N GLN A 553 0.92 31.76 -16.22
CA GLN A 553 0.14 31.58 -17.45
C GLN A 553 -0.68 30.29 -17.47
N THR A 554 -1.73 30.33 -18.30
CA THR A 554 -2.56 29.16 -18.62
C THR A 554 -2.41 28.79 -20.08
N THR A 555 -2.47 27.50 -20.37
CA THR A 555 -2.51 26.99 -21.73
C THR A 555 -3.51 25.86 -21.92
N THR A 556 -3.99 25.66 -23.15
CA THR A 556 -4.86 24.53 -23.49
C THR A 556 -4.03 23.34 -23.98
N LEU A 557 -4.23 22.20 -23.31
CA LEU A 557 -3.77 20.87 -23.70
C LEU A 557 -4.80 20.24 -24.65
N GLN A 558 -4.38 20.00 -25.88
CA GLN A 558 -5.19 19.35 -26.92
C GLN A 558 -4.91 17.85 -26.95
N GLY A 559 -5.84 17.05 -27.45
CA GLY A 559 -5.65 15.60 -27.64
C GLY A 559 -5.83 14.75 -26.38
N VAL A 560 -6.15 15.37 -25.25
CA VAL A 560 -6.59 14.69 -24.02
C VAL A 560 -8.10 14.41 -24.14
N GLY A 561 -8.53 13.18 -23.92
CA GLY A 561 -9.92 12.73 -24.06
C GLY A 561 -10.83 13.05 -22.86
N SER A 562 -11.74 12.13 -22.53
CA SER A 562 -12.71 12.25 -21.43
C SER A 562 -12.25 11.54 -20.13
N GLY A 563 -10.96 11.55 -19.81
CA GLY A 563 -10.44 11.03 -18.54
C GLY A 563 -11.01 11.72 -17.29
N THR A 564 -10.65 11.25 -16.10
CA THR A 564 -10.99 11.94 -14.85
C THR A 564 -9.99 13.06 -14.56
N VAL A 565 -8.70 12.80 -14.74
CA VAL A 565 -7.58 13.72 -14.47
C VAL A 565 -6.66 13.80 -15.69
N VAL A 566 -5.95 14.91 -15.86
CA VAL A 566 -4.88 15.04 -16.87
C VAL A 566 -3.55 15.19 -16.14
N GLU A 567 -2.68 14.21 -16.32
CA GLU A 567 -1.31 14.26 -15.79
C GLU A 567 -0.36 14.83 -16.84
N VAL A 568 0.58 15.67 -16.40
CA VAL A 568 1.49 16.41 -17.28
C VAL A 568 2.91 16.28 -16.76
N SER A 569 3.77 15.68 -17.57
CA SER A 569 5.21 15.65 -17.36
C SER A 569 5.79 17.00 -17.72
N ARG A 570 6.64 17.53 -16.83
CA ARG A 570 7.20 18.87 -16.95
C ARG A 570 8.59 18.93 -16.32
N THR A 571 9.36 19.92 -16.75
CA THR A 571 10.61 20.32 -16.12
C THR A 571 10.63 21.83 -15.97
N LEU A 572 11.57 22.34 -15.19
CA LEU A 572 11.89 23.77 -15.22
C LEU A 572 12.43 24.18 -16.61
N GLU A 573 12.06 25.36 -17.11
CA GLU A 573 12.75 25.98 -18.24
C GLU A 573 13.94 26.80 -17.72
N VAL A 574 15.15 26.44 -18.14
CA VAL A 574 16.41 27.09 -17.73
C VAL A 574 17.18 27.51 -18.98
N ALA A 575 17.50 28.80 -19.09
CA ALA A 575 18.31 29.34 -20.19
C ALA A 575 19.64 28.58 -20.31
N ALA A 576 20.12 28.33 -21.53
CA ALA A 576 21.39 27.63 -21.78
C ALA A 576 22.30 28.47 -22.69
N PRO A 577 23.38 29.07 -22.16
CA PRO A 577 23.82 29.09 -20.76
C PRO A 577 22.87 29.89 -19.85
N LEU A 578 22.86 29.59 -18.54
CA LEU A 578 22.11 30.37 -17.54
C LEU A 578 22.98 31.55 -17.10
N PRO A 579 22.56 32.81 -17.33
CA PRO A 579 23.27 33.97 -16.79
C PRO A 579 23.28 33.90 -15.25
N LYS A 580 24.41 34.22 -14.62
CA LYS A 580 24.54 34.14 -13.16
C LYS A 580 23.61 35.09 -12.42
N ALA A 581 23.37 36.27 -12.98
CA ALA A 581 22.38 37.20 -12.45
C ALA A 581 20.98 36.56 -12.35
N ASP A 582 20.64 35.65 -13.27
CA ASP A 582 19.37 34.93 -13.29
C ASP A 582 19.36 33.72 -12.34
N MET A 583 20.51 33.29 -11.81
CA MET A 583 20.61 32.17 -10.85
C MET A 583 19.74 32.41 -9.60
N LEU A 584 19.71 33.66 -9.13
CA LEU A 584 18.93 34.05 -7.95
C LEU A 584 17.42 33.98 -8.16
N THR A 585 16.94 33.80 -9.40
CA THR A 585 15.51 33.53 -9.63
C THR A 585 15.14 32.12 -9.15
N PHE A 586 16.10 31.19 -9.15
CA PHE A 586 15.90 29.78 -8.78
C PHE A 586 16.29 29.46 -7.34
N LEU A 587 16.85 30.42 -6.60
CA LEU A 587 17.38 30.21 -5.27
C LEU A 587 17.14 31.43 -4.39
N ALA A 588 16.57 31.19 -3.19
CA ALA A 588 16.36 32.24 -2.20
C ALA A 588 17.69 32.60 -1.53
N PHE A 589 18.13 33.85 -1.69
CA PHE A 589 19.37 34.35 -1.09
C PHE A 589 19.08 35.17 0.17
N HIS A 590 19.68 34.80 1.30
CA HIS A 590 19.55 35.51 2.55
C HIS A 590 20.91 35.94 3.10
N THR A 591 21.03 37.22 3.43
CA THR A 591 22.20 37.76 4.13
C THR A 591 21.87 37.92 5.61
N HIS A 592 22.51 37.13 6.48
CA HIS A 592 22.23 37.20 7.92
C HIS A 592 23.16 38.18 8.64
N THR A 593 24.45 37.86 8.65
CA THR A 593 25.45 38.59 9.44
C THR A 593 26.61 39.13 8.60
N VAL A 594 26.72 38.72 7.34
CA VAL A 594 27.72 39.21 6.37
C VAL A 594 27.02 40.06 5.32
N GLN A 595 27.37 41.34 5.27
CA GLN A 595 26.90 42.26 4.23
C GLN A 595 27.95 42.45 3.14
N GLU A 596 29.24 42.40 3.50
CA GLU A 596 30.36 42.56 2.57
C GLU A 596 31.38 41.43 2.74
N VAL A 597 32.04 41.06 1.64
CA VAL A 597 33.13 40.07 1.58
C VAL A 597 34.35 40.67 0.90
N GLN A 598 35.54 40.19 1.28
CA GLN A 598 36.80 40.56 0.62
C GLN A 598 36.99 39.70 -0.64
N HIS A 599 36.94 40.32 -1.82
CA HIS A 599 37.15 39.63 -3.09
C HIS A 599 38.47 40.07 -3.75
N PRO A 600 39.36 39.13 -4.12
CA PRO A 600 40.60 39.47 -4.80
C PRO A 600 40.37 39.77 -6.29
N LEU A 601 40.85 40.91 -6.76
CA LEU A 601 40.92 41.28 -8.17
C LEU A 601 42.37 41.21 -8.62
N THR A 602 42.69 40.33 -9.57
CA THR A 602 44.07 40.06 -9.99
C THR A 602 44.27 40.39 -11.46
N VAL A 603 45.37 41.07 -11.79
CA VAL A 603 45.80 41.29 -13.17
C VAL A 603 47.18 40.67 -13.37
N ASN A 604 47.30 39.84 -14.40
CA ASN A 604 48.49 39.05 -14.68
C ASN A 604 49.01 39.33 -16.09
N ALA A 605 50.18 39.97 -16.17
CA ALA A 605 50.93 40.22 -17.41
C ALA A 605 52.20 39.36 -17.51
N ALA A 606 52.32 38.25 -16.77
CA ALA A 606 53.51 37.40 -16.79
C ALA A 606 53.79 36.78 -18.17
N GLY A 607 52.75 36.64 -19.02
CA GLY A 607 52.88 36.20 -20.40
C GLY A 607 53.27 37.30 -21.40
N LEU A 608 53.37 38.57 -20.97
CA LEU A 608 53.69 39.71 -21.82
C LEU A 608 55.21 39.96 -21.83
N ASN A 609 55.80 40.08 -23.02
CA ASN A 609 57.20 40.52 -23.15
C ASN A 609 57.28 42.06 -23.16
N PHE A 610 57.39 42.65 -21.97
CA PHE A 610 57.44 44.11 -21.78
C PHE A 610 58.55 44.78 -22.61
N GLU A 611 59.72 44.16 -22.73
CA GLU A 611 60.85 44.71 -23.50
C GLU A 611 60.58 44.71 -25.00
N ALA A 612 60.10 43.59 -25.54
CA ALA A 612 59.77 43.48 -26.97
C ALA A 612 58.63 44.41 -27.40
N GLU A 613 57.68 44.67 -26.50
CA GLU A 613 56.54 45.57 -26.73
C GLU A 613 56.90 47.05 -26.40
N GLY A 614 58.09 47.33 -25.90
CA GLY A 614 58.52 48.68 -25.51
C GLY A 614 57.73 49.29 -24.35
N VAL A 615 57.10 48.46 -23.52
CA VAL A 615 56.24 48.84 -22.40
C VAL A 615 57.07 48.97 -21.12
N SER A 616 57.02 50.13 -20.47
CA SER A 616 57.69 50.38 -19.20
C SER A 616 56.80 50.05 -18.00
N THR A 617 55.52 50.40 -18.06
CA THR A 617 54.52 50.08 -17.02
C THR A 617 53.11 49.95 -17.61
N ILE A 618 52.27 49.16 -16.95
CA ILE A 618 50.82 49.11 -17.21
C ILE A 618 50.11 49.44 -15.91
N LYS A 619 49.28 50.48 -15.92
CA LYS A 619 48.39 50.81 -14.81
C LYS A 619 46.99 50.31 -15.14
N ALA A 620 46.42 49.45 -14.32
CA ALA A 620 45.06 48.95 -14.47
C ALA A 620 44.14 49.66 -13.47
N GLU A 621 43.14 50.38 -14.00
CA GLU A 621 42.06 50.99 -13.23
C GLU A 621 40.79 50.19 -13.47
N ILE A 622 40.19 49.66 -12.41
CA ILE A 622 39.03 48.78 -12.50
C ILE A 622 37.80 49.56 -12.03
N THR A 623 36.76 49.59 -12.86
CA THR A 623 35.45 50.15 -12.50
C THR A 623 34.43 49.02 -12.47
N LEU A 624 33.81 48.79 -11.33
CA LEU A 624 32.73 47.81 -11.16
C LEU A 624 31.44 48.37 -11.78
N ILE A 625 30.75 47.60 -12.62
CA ILE A 625 29.55 48.08 -13.32
C ILE A 625 28.36 48.21 -12.37
N ALA A 626 28.16 47.23 -11.48
CA ALA A 626 27.07 47.25 -10.51
C ALA A 626 27.28 48.30 -9.40
N ASN A 627 28.55 48.55 -9.00
CA ASN A 627 28.91 49.48 -7.93
C ASN A 627 30.03 50.45 -8.37
N PRO A 628 29.78 51.36 -9.32
CA PRO A 628 30.83 52.24 -9.88
C PRO A 628 31.37 53.26 -8.88
N GLY A 629 30.71 53.43 -7.73
CA GLY A 629 31.13 54.30 -6.63
C GLY A 629 32.13 53.66 -5.67
N ASP A 630 32.31 52.35 -5.71
CA ASP A 630 33.23 51.64 -4.82
C ASP A 630 34.68 51.79 -5.33
N PRO A 631 35.58 52.40 -4.53
CA PRO A 631 36.93 52.67 -5.00
C PRO A 631 37.76 51.37 -5.08
N VAL A 632 38.12 50.96 -6.29
CA VAL A 632 39.11 49.90 -6.50
C VAL A 632 40.50 50.54 -6.63
N PRO A 633 41.47 50.22 -5.75
CA PRO A 633 42.84 50.68 -5.90
C PRO A 633 43.44 50.25 -7.25
N ALA A 634 44.12 51.19 -7.92
CA ALA A 634 44.75 50.91 -9.20
C ALA A 634 45.92 49.93 -9.03
N LEU A 635 46.00 48.95 -9.92
CA LEU A 635 47.07 47.95 -9.95
C LEU A 635 48.16 48.41 -10.90
N THR A 636 49.42 48.10 -10.60
CA THR A 636 50.57 48.54 -11.42
C THR A 636 51.49 47.38 -11.76
N LEU A 637 51.60 47.08 -13.04
CA LEU A 637 52.46 46.03 -13.58
C LEU A 637 53.71 46.64 -14.22
N SER A 638 54.85 45.97 -14.06
CA SER A 638 56.16 46.36 -14.60
C SER A 638 56.98 45.12 -14.96
N PRO A 639 58.12 45.26 -15.69
CA PRO A 639 58.98 44.12 -16.02
C PRO A 639 59.45 43.31 -14.81
N SER A 640 59.59 43.94 -13.63
CA SER A 640 59.98 43.28 -12.38
C SER A 640 58.80 42.86 -11.49
N HIS A 641 57.57 43.22 -11.86
CA HIS A 641 56.36 42.92 -11.11
C HIS A 641 55.20 42.70 -12.09
N THR A 642 55.09 41.48 -12.59
CA THR A 642 54.20 41.13 -13.71
C THR A 642 52.82 40.66 -13.27
N VAL A 643 52.57 40.52 -11.97
CA VAL A 643 51.27 40.16 -11.39
C VAL A 643 51.02 41.03 -10.18
N ASP A 644 49.87 41.68 -10.14
CA ASP A 644 49.43 42.53 -9.03
C ASP A 644 47.97 42.22 -8.70
N PHE A 645 47.58 42.42 -7.44
CA PHE A 645 46.23 42.11 -6.96
C PHE A 645 45.81 43.04 -5.82
N VAL A 646 44.51 43.21 -5.67
CA VAL A 646 43.91 43.97 -4.57
C VAL A 646 42.70 43.22 -4.01
N HIS A 647 42.46 43.34 -2.72
CA HIS A 647 41.20 42.90 -2.10
C HIS A 647 40.25 44.09 -2.01
N VAL A 648 39.03 43.91 -2.52
CA VAL A 648 37.97 44.92 -2.46
C VAL A 648 36.85 44.38 -1.59
N SER A 649 36.29 45.24 -0.72
CA SER A 649 35.09 44.92 0.04
C SER A 649 33.88 45.09 -0.88
N LEU A 650 33.11 44.02 -1.08
CA LEU A 650 31.97 44.02 -1.99
C LEU A 650 30.73 43.46 -1.28
N PRO A 651 29.52 43.96 -1.61
CA PRO A 651 28.29 43.29 -1.25
C PRO A 651 28.34 41.80 -1.61
N VAL A 652 27.94 40.95 -0.67
CA VAL A 652 28.08 39.50 -0.79
C VAL A 652 27.29 38.91 -1.97
N ASP A 653 26.16 39.52 -2.32
CA ASP A 653 25.37 39.18 -3.51
C ASP A 653 26.16 39.44 -4.81
N SER A 654 26.84 40.58 -4.91
CA SER A 654 27.67 40.96 -6.06
C SER A 654 28.88 40.04 -6.23
N ALA A 655 29.52 39.66 -5.12
CA ALA A 655 30.66 38.74 -5.12
C ALA A 655 30.32 37.31 -5.59
N ILE A 656 29.03 36.94 -5.62
CA ILE A 656 28.55 35.59 -5.98
C ILE A 656 27.87 35.58 -7.34
N THR A 657 27.12 36.64 -7.68
CA THR A 657 26.27 36.68 -8.88
C THR A 657 26.95 37.28 -10.11
N GLY A 658 28.05 38.02 -9.93
CA GLY A 658 28.84 38.55 -11.04
C GLY A 658 29.50 39.87 -10.67
N LEU A 659 30.75 40.05 -11.10
CA LEU A 659 31.49 41.29 -10.90
C LEU A 659 31.95 41.85 -12.25
N ASP A 660 30.95 42.10 -13.10
CA ASP A 660 31.16 42.79 -14.37
C ASP A 660 31.92 44.10 -14.13
N SER A 661 33.06 44.20 -14.78
CA SER A 661 34.00 45.28 -14.60
C SER A 661 34.49 45.80 -15.93
N THR A 662 34.79 47.09 -15.97
CA THR A 662 35.55 47.70 -17.06
C THR A 662 36.96 47.98 -16.54
N VAL A 663 37.96 47.35 -17.14
CA VAL A 663 39.37 47.54 -16.78
C VAL A 663 40.02 48.46 -17.81
N VAL A 664 40.41 49.66 -17.38
CA VAL A 664 41.16 50.61 -18.20
C VAL A 664 42.65 50.40 -17.96
N LEU A 665 43.33 49.87 -18.97
CA LEU A 665 44.77 49.66 -18.98
C LEU A 665 45.47 50.89 -19.58
N THR A 666 46.17 51.66 -18.76
CA THR A 666 47.08 52.71 -19.23
C THR A 666 48.47 52.11 -19.46
N VAL A 667 48.83 51.92 -20.73
CA VAL A 667 50.09 51.33 -21.16
C VAL A 667 51.10 52.44 -21.43
N ASN A 668 52.13 52.53 -20.61
CA ASN A 668 53.22 53.49 -20.77
C ASN A 668 54.35 52.85 -21.57
N THR A 669 54.78 53.54 -22.63
CA THR A 669 55.88 53.14 -23.51
C THR A 669 56.94 54.23 -23.55
N SER A 670 58.12 53.93 -24.08
CA SER A 670 59.16 54.94 -24.34
C SER A 670 58.71 56.05 -25.29
N SER A 671 57.67 55.81 -26.10
CA SER A 671 57.08 56.78 -27.05
C SER A 671 55.88 57.58 -26.53
N GLY A 672 55.36 57.26 -25.34
CA GLY A 672 54.16 57.90 -24.76
C GLY A 672 53.22 56.90 -24.07
N ALA A 673 52.05 57.38 -23.63
CA ALA A 673 51.03 56.57 -22.97
C ALA A 673 49.80 56.37 -23.86
N ARG A 674 49.19 55.17 -23.81
CA ARG A 674 47.91 54.87 -24.44
C ARG A 674 46.99 54.13 -23.48
N THR A 675 45.68 54.22 -23.69
CA THR A 675 44.67 53.53 -22.88
C THR A 675 43.92 52.50 -23.70
N VAL A 676 43.65 51.34 -23.10
CA VAL A 676 42.80 50.28 -23.64
C VAL A 676 41.75 49.93 -22.61
N SER A 677 40.51 49.75 -23.03
CA SER A 677 39.41 49.36 -22.14
C SER A 677 39.03 47.91 -22.41
N VAL A 678 39.03 47.09 -21.36
CA VAL A 678 38.74 45.65 -21.44
C VAL A 678 37.55 45.35 -20.52
N PRO A 679 36.42 44.85 -21.05
CA PRO A 679 35.38 44.27 -20.20
C PRO A 679 35.89 42.96 -19.60
N HIS A 680 35.67 42.76 -18.30
CA HIS A 680 36.12 41.56 -17.59
C HIS A 680 35.21 41.29 -16.40
N ASP A 681 34.89 40.03 -16.13
CA ASP A 681 34.17 39.62 -14.93
C ASP A 681 35.12 38.84 -14.01
N PHE A 682 35.50 39.46 -12.90
CA PHE A 682 36.43 38.88 -11.91
C PHE A 682 35.80 37.77 -11.06
N VAL A 683 34.53 37.43 -11.27
CA VAL A 683 33.89 36.25 -10.68
C VAL A 683 33.98 35.06 -11.63
N ASP A 684 33.79 35.25 -12.93
CA ASP A 684 33.96 34.18 -13.95
C ASP A 684 35.43 33.91 -14.29
N GLU A 685 36.19 34.97 -14.49
CA GLU A 685 37.62 34.93 -14.75
C GLU A 685 38.34 35.66 -13.61
N PRO A 686 38.74 35.00 -12.52
CA PRO A 686 39.28 35.69 -11.34
C PRO A 686 40.61 36.43 -11.59
N ILE A 687 41.22 36.23 -12.76
CA ILE A 687 42.48 36.84 -13.17
C ILE A 687 42.34 37.37 -14.59
N LEU A 688 42.51 38.69 -14.75
CA LEU A 688 42.66 39.29 -16.07
C LEU A 688 44.07 39.00 -16.59
N VAL A 689 44.19 38.14 -17.61
CA VAL A 689 45.48 37.87 -18.26
C VAL A 689 45.73 38.90 -19.37
N VAL A 690 46.77 39.72 -19.19
CA VAL A 690 47.19 40.73 -20.15
C VAL A 690 48.21 40.12 -21.12
N THR A 691 47.87 40.14 -22.40
CA THR A 691 48.69 39.63 -23.50
C THR A 691 48.98 40.74 -24.51
N SER A 692 49.85 40.50 -25.50
CA SER A 692 50.10 41.48 -26.58
C SER A 692 48.79 41.86 -27.30
N SER A 693 47.87 40.91 -27.54
CA SER A 693 46.55 41.18 -28.11
C SER A 693 45.61 41.96 -27.19
N THR A 694 45.85 41.97 -25.88
CA THR A 694 45.04 42.76 -24.94
C THR A 694 45.40 44.24 -25.00
N ILE A 695 46.64 44.57 -25.37
CA ILE A 695 47.18 45.94 -25.29
C ILE A 695 47.26 46.67 -26.65
N HIS A 696 46.96 45.99 -27.77
CA HIS A 696 46.89 46.53 -29.14
C HIS A 696 45.46 46.43 -29.66
#